data_AF-A0A953D7J1-F1
#
_entry.id   AF-A0A953D7J1-F1
#
_cell.length_a   1.000
_cell.length_b   1.000
_cell.length_c   1.000
_cell.angle_alpha   90.00
_cell.angle_beta   90.00
_cell.angle_gamma   90.00
#
_symmetry.space_group_name_H-M   'P 1'
#
loop_
_entity.id
_entity.type
_entity.pdbx_description
1 polymer ?
#
loop_
_entity_poly.entity_id
_entity_poly.type
_entity_poly.pdbx_seq_one_letter_code
_entity_poly.pdbx_strand_id
1 'polypeptide(L)'
;MKHTDLFFRSSVWLALLAALTFFGALARPALAATQPFALTITAPVNNTSVTLGSSVTVTAVASGNANPIVKIDFYEMLSGKLIGTATSAPYSVTWTPPLLGNNFVRVTGTDSTGATANSAITTVKTIASSSSGGSSSGGSTQQPSTYTVTVTNGTVNGATSASFAPYSTVTIKANPPPAGQAFKQWSGASFTDALATTTTFQMPSANVNIVGSYYTPPPLPTPVAGHPRLWLNPSDLPRLRTWAYSGNMVYQQGLRSMLQVSLSAYKLCFPDGVHPASPYPDSGDIYGYSGASVTSDMVSEQHALLLAFFGLVDPDPVARAAYAQKARQMFMYVINEADKGHAAGAPFRDPIFAIYCRSNAAGECWPLLADWLQGVTDANGQPVPILTAQDKAAIRRVFMTWSEDCLNAYTTGGDHPNPIGVLNSTALLPGGNAPRIAANNYYLNHARLITMMPLTLDAADDAASDPTLPDSVRGNTLRSYLLNATGAWLYQQYAMFEAPATVRATFNLPATASVGLASGGVAVEGGLYGHSVGYVQGQLLALQTAGITDPAVSGPQINLINSSTWDRYVHHFYSMMVPKQQVPWQQSYLGPIYQIMNFGDVLRIWVTPDNMTTFTLMAFTEQKRGLATHLNDARWIALHAVEGGAAGLINRMQRPWNVTETILYFMLFDPTDPTALNPADPRPARATTFIDPSFGRLLARNDWTPNGTLFDFHSSWTSINHQNCDAGQFQLYCRGEWLTKEFSNYDNSTNGQSSIWHNTLALQNWCSQGTPTLQHFESSYFINGSQYNNGLSAGDPVTVMSNGAGYAYASTDMTKCYNRPSTWTPSNALMDIAHASRAIVWLSPDVTVVYDRAASVHSGLFKRFNLNVTTTPTIDATNRTATAVTPGGQYLFVNTLQPANASITYVPVNNSMSPVAELEITQGRLVVEDPTLPTSTRFLHVIQTASSASARLTPTQVDSTAGDAFTGAVVGTDVVLFAVNYSATFNGTAYSAPLTTVKHYVSGAVPGAHYSVVAVQNGANADIAIQPSATGTFTADSAGLLTFDLSAALP
;
A
#
# COMPACT_ATOMS: atom_id res chain seq x y z
N MET A 1 16.06 5.25 41.64
CA MET A 1 15.01 5.85 42.48
C MET A 1 14.34 6.95 41.66
N LYS A 2 13.00 6.87 41.55
CA LYS A 2 12.06 7.66 40.71
C LYS A 2 12.29 7.59 39.19
N HIS A 3 11.92 6.44 38.62
CA HIS A 3 11.77 6.15 37.18
C HIS A 3 10.28 5.96 36.85
N THR A 4 9.53 7.05 36.70
CA THR A 4 8.10 7.02 36.31
C THR A 4 7.71 8.06 35.26
N ASP A 5 8.66 8.72 34.58
CA ASP A 5 8.36 9.86 33.69
C ASP A 5 8.63 9.63 32.18
N LEU A 6 8.87 8.39 31.71
CA LEU A 6 9.18 8.14 30.28
C LEU A 6 7.98 7.79 29.37
N PHE A 7 6.75 7.84 29.90
CA PHE A 7 5.51 7.70 29.11
C PHE A 7 4.56 8.90 29.26
N PHE A 8 5.03 10.03 29.82
CA PHE A 8 4.22 11.21 30.09
C PHE A 8 4.22 12.28 28.98
N ARG A 9 4.58 11.92 27.73
CA ARG A 9 4.53 12.86 26.59
C ARG A 9 3.75 12.39 25.36
N SER A 10 3.02 11.29 25.45
CA SER A 10 1.86 11.00 24.59
C SER A 10 0.53 11.41 25.24
N SER A 11 0.53 11.87 26.50
CA SER A 11 -0.65 12.37 27.23
C SER A 11 -0.83 13.91 27.18
N VAL A 12 -0.02 14.64 26.40
CA VAL A 12 -0.08 16.12 26.34
C VAL A 12 -1.27 16.63 25.49
N TRP A 13 -1.98 15.75 24.77
CA TRP A 13 -3.27 16.11 24.15
C TRP A 13 -4.50 15.81 25.04
N LEU A 14 -4.36 15.08 26.14
CA LEU A 14 -5.44 14.94 27.13
C LEU A 14 -5.34 15.94 28.30
N ALA A 15 -4.17 16.53 28.56
CA ALA A 15 -3.99 17.47 29.67
C ALA A 15 -4.42 18.92 29.37
N LEU A 16 -4.53 19.33 28.10
CA LEU A 16 -4.94 20.70 27.72
C LEU A 16 -6.46 20.94 27.74
N LEU A 17 -7.28 19.89 27.85
CA LEU A 17 -8.71 20.04 28.17
C LEU A 17 -9.00 20.12 29.68
N ALA A 18 -8.03 19.83 30.55
CA ALA A 18 -8.22 19.76 32.00
C ALA A 18 -7.86 21.06 32.76
N ALA A 19 -7.30 22.07 32.11
CA ALA A 19 -6.82 23.31 32.76
C ALA A 19 -7.75 24.53 32.57
N LEU A 20 -9.00 24.35 32.15
CA LEU A 20 -9.96 25.45 32.00
C LEU A 20 -11.31 25.20 32.70
N THR A 21 -11.34 24.69 33.94
CA THR A 21 -12.43 24.96 34.90
C THR A 21 -12.05 24.53 36.31
N PHE A 22 -11.63 25.48 37.16
CA PHE A 22 -11.78 25.36 38.62
C PHE A 22 -12.11 26.73 39.21
N PHE A 23 -13.33 27.21 38.97
CA PHE A 23 -14.10 28.06 39.90
C PHE A 23 -15.58 27.92 39.55
N GLY A 24 -16.41 27.50 40.52
CA GLY A 24 -17.87 27.54 40.45
C GLY A 24 -18.56 26.18 40.40
N ALA A 25 -18.82 25.60 41.57
CA ALA A 25 -19.67 24.44 41.75
C ALA A 25 -21.15 24.78 41.45
N LEU A 26 -21.71 24.19 40.40
CA LEU A 26 -23.11 23.81 40.29
C LEU A 26 -23.17 22.50 39.50
N ALA A 27 -23.91 21.52 40.01
CA ALA A 27 -23.96 20.14 39.56
C ALA A 27 -24.04 19.98 38.03
N ARG A 28 -23.14 19.17 37.46
CA ARG A 28 -23.27 18.63 36.11
C ARG A 28 -23.30 17.09 36.18
N PRO A 29 -24.22 16.41 35.48
CA PRO A 29 -24.36 14.96 35.54
C PRO A 29 -23.24 14.26 34.76
N ALA A 30 -23.02 12.98 35.08
CA ALA A 30 -22.07 12.08 34.42
C ALA A 30 -22.24 12.09 32.88
N LEU A 31 -21.14 12.25 32.14
CA LEU A 31 -21.12 11.90 30.72
C LEU A 31 -21.00 10.37 30.62
N ALA A 32 -22.13 9.73 30.32
CA ALA A 32 -22.15 8.40 29.73
C ALA A 32 -21.50 8.44 28.34
N ALA A 33 -20.75 7.41 27.97
CA ALA A 33 -20.40 7.16 26.57
C ALA A 33 -21.70 7.03 25.77
N THR A 34 -21.90 7.87 24.75
CA THR A 34 -23.13 7.86 23.94
C THR A 34 -22.81 7.24 22.57
N GLN A 35 -23.31 6.03 22.31
CA GLN A 35 -23.81 5.70 20.97
C GLN A 35 -25.20 6.36 20.91
N PRO A 36 -25.39 7.54 20.28
CA PRO A 36 -26.50 8.38 20.68
C PRO A 36 -27.80 8.07 19.95
N PHE A 37 -27.79 7.33 18.82
CA PHE A 37 -29.00 6.94 18.10
C PHE A 37 -28.73 5.86 17.02
N ALA A 38 -29.77 5.10 16.66
CA ALA A 38 -29.75 4.14 15.56
C ALA A 38 -30.41 4.72 14.30
N LEU A 39 -29.89 4.34 13.13
CA LEU A 39 -30.37 4.82 11.83
C LEU A 39 -30.81 3.66 10.94
N THR A 40 -31.99 3.74 10.35
CA THR A 40 -32.55 2.65 9.52
C THR A 40 -33.20 3.20 8.26
N ILE A 41 -32.90 2.58 7.12
CA ILE A 41 -33.60 2.83 5.85
C ILE A 41 -34.90 2.03 5.87
N THR A 42 -36.03 2.72 5.72
CA THR A 42 -37.39 2.14 5.78
C THR A 42 -38.03 1.99 4.41
N ALA A 43 -37.58 2.78 3.43
CA ALA A 43 -37.90 2.62 2.02
C ALA A 43 -36.67 3.03 1.19
N PRO A 44 -36.38 2.39 0.04
CA PRO A 44 -36.92 1.11 -0.34
C PRO A 44 -36.57 0.01 0.67
N VAL A 45 -37.39 -1.03 0.78
CA VAL A 45 -37.04 -2.23 1.55
C VAL A 45 -35.85 -2.91 0.87
N ASN A 46 -34.96 -3.55 1.65
CA ASN A 46 -33.80 -4.24 1.10
C ASN A 46 -34.20 -5.22 -0.03
N ASN A 47 -33.48 -5.15 -1.15
CA ASN A 47 -33.72 -5.86 -2.41
C ASN A 47 -34.94 -5.39 -3.25
N THR A 48 -35.47 -4.19 -3.01
CA THR A 48 -36.51 -3.60 -3.88
C THR A 48 -36.02 -3.50 -5.33
N SER A 49 -36.87 -3.88 -6.28
CA SER A 49 -36.56 -3.78 -7.71
C SER A 49 -37.24 -2.56 -8.34
N VAL A 50 -36.48 -1.80 -9.14
CA VAL A 50 -36.95 -0.61 -9.87
C VAL A 50 -36.43 -0.64 -11.30
N THR A 51 -37.08 0.04 -12.23
CA THR A 51 -36.61 0.07 -13.61
C THR A 51 -35.42 1.05 -13.77
N LEU A 52 -34.43 0.73 -14.59
CA LEU A 52 -33.26 1.56 -14.89
C LEU A 52 -33.73 2.90 -15.48
N GLY A 53 -33.28 3.99 -14.87
CA GLY A 53 -33.76 5.34 -15.17
C GLY A 53 -35.00 5.76 -14.37
N SER A 54 -35.64 4.86 -13.61
CA SER A 54 -36.70 5.23 -12.66
C SER A 54 -36.09 5.64 -11.32
N SER A 55 -36.64 6.70 -10.74
CA SER A 55 -36.24 7.16 -9.41
C SER A 55 -36.97 6.39 -8.31
N VAL A 56 -36.26 6.09 -7.24
CA VAL A 56 -36.77 5.52 -5.99
C VAL A 56 -36.62 6.54 -4.86
N THR A 57 -37.59 6.63 -3.98
CA THR A 57 -37.47 7.43 -2.76
C THR A 57 -36.80 6.61 -1.68
N VAL A 58 -35.63 7.07 -1.21
CA VAL A 58 -34.92 6.50 -0.07
C VAL A 58 -35.32 7.29 1.17
N THR A 59 -35.95 6.63 2.15
CA THR A 59 -36.46 7.22 3.39
C THR A 59 -35.77 6.57 4.58
N ALA A 60 -35.23 7.38 5.48
CA ALA A 60 -34.56 6.94 6.70
C ALA A 60 -35.28 7.43 7.96
N VAL A 61 -35.20 6.64 9.02
CA VAL A 61 -35.68 6.99 10.36
C VAL A 61 -34.51 6.86 11.33
N ALA A 62 -34.35 7.89 12.17
CA ALA A 62 -33.46 7.85 13.33
C ALA A 62 -34.29 7.47 14.57
N SER A 63 -33.77 6.58 15.42
CA SER A 63 -34.43 6.12 16.64
C SER A 63 -33.45 6.12 17.81
N GLY A 64 -33.96 6.31 19.04
CA GLY A 64 -33.13 6.35 20.24
C GLY A 64 -32.30 7.63 20.42
N ASN A 65 -32.55 8.70 19.64
CA ASN A 65 -31.82 9.96 19.76
C ASN A 65 -32.33 10.84 20.92
N ALA A 66 -31.41 11.29 21.78
CA ALA A 66 -31.68 12.28 22.84
C ALA A 66 -31.63 13.74 22.34
N ASN A 67 -30.94 14.00 21.23
CA ASN A 67 -30.78 15.31 20.59
C ASN A 67 -31.57 15.37 19.26
N PRO A 68 -31.95 16.56 18.76
CA PRO A 68 -32.51 16.67 17.40
C PRO A 68 -31.51 16.24 16.31
N ILE A 69 -31.96 15.48 15.31
CA ILE A 69 -31.19 15.21 14.09
C ILE A 69 -31.12 16.50 13.25
N VAL A 70 -29.91 16.93 12.90
CA VAL A 70 -29.65 18.10 12.05
C VAL A 70 -29.67 17.73 10.58
N LYS A 71 -29.14 16.55 10.22
CA LYS A 71 -29.16 16.06 8.84
C LYS A 71 -29.06 14.54 8.74
N ILE A 72 -29.55 13.98 7.63
CA ILE A 72 -29.25 12.64 7.15
C ILE A 72 -28.73 12.74 5.71
N ASP A 73 -27.50 12.30 5.49
CA ASP A 73 -26.85 12.19 4.20
C ASP A 73 -27.08 10.78 3.63
N PHE A 74 -27.42 10.68 2.35
CA PHE A 74 -27.72 9.43 1.65
C PHE A 74 -26.62 9.15 0.63
N TYR A 75 -26.00 7.97 0.67
CA TYR A 75 -24.83 7.63 -0.14
C TYR A 75 -25.08 6.41 -1.01
N GLU A 76 -24.67 6.48 -2.27
CA GLU A 76 -24.54 5.34 -3.17
C GLU A 76 -23.16 4.69 -2.93
N MET A 77 -23.13 3.39 -2.65
CA MET A 77 -21.95 2.76 -2.06
C MET A 77 -20.92 2.26 -3.07
N LEU A 78 -21.26 2.07 -4.35
CA LEU A 78 -20.30 1.63 -5.36
C LEU A 78 -19.37 2.77 -5.77
N SER A 79 -19.87 4.01 -5.85
CA SER A 79 -19.08 5.21 -6.15
C SER A 79 -18.75 6.06 -4.92
N GLY A 80 -19.37 5.78 -3.76
CA GLY A 80 -19.27 6.62 -2.56
C GLY A 80 -19.95 7.99 -2.69
N LYS A 81 -20.74 8.21 -3.76
CA LYS A 81 -21.32 9.50 -4.09
C LYS A 81 -22.50 9.83 -3.16
N LEU A 82 -22.52 11.07 -2.66
CA LEU A 82 -23.69 11.63 -1.99
C LEU A 82 -24.85 11.75 -3.00
N ILE A 83 -25.93 11.04 -2.71
CA ILE A 83 -27.21 11.10 -3.43
C ILE A 83 -27.94 12.40 -3.07
N GLY A 84 -27.96 12.74 -1.79
CA GLY A 84 -28.56 13.96 -1.27
C GLY A 84 -28.57 14.00 0.26
N THR A 85 -28.97 15.14 0.81
CA THR A 85 -29.05 15.40 2.26
C THR A 85 -30.47 15.82 2.62
N ALA A 86 -31.03 15.25 3.69
CA ALA A 86 -32.31 15.68 4.27
C ALA A 86 -32.08 16.30 5.65
N THR A 87 -32.57 17.51 5.90
CA THR A 87 -32.38 18.26 7.17
C THR A 87 -33.65 18.32 8.04
N SER A 88 -34.75 17.71 7.60
CA SER A 88 -36.01 17.63 8.34
C SER A 88 -36.75 16.32 8.07
N ALA A 89 -37.48 15.82 9.07
CA ALA A 89 -38.33 14.62 8.93
C ALA A 89 -39.59 14.91 8.07
N PRO A 90 -40.06 13.96 7.24
CA PRO A 90 -39.48 12.65 6.97
C PRO A 90 -38.19 12.77 6.15
N TYR A 91 -37.10 12.19 6.67
CA TYR A 91 -35.79 12.26 6.02
C TYR A 91 -35.80 11.36 4.79
N SER A 92 -35.88 11.98 3.62
CA SER A 92 -35.95 11.24 2.36
C SER A 92 -35.28 11.98 1.22
N VAL A 93 -34.73 11.22 0.27
CA VAL A 93 -34.21 11.73 -0.99
C VAL A 93 -34.71 10.88 -2.14
N THR A 94 -34.85 11.50 -3.31
CA THR A 94 -35.14 10.78 -4.55
C THR A 94 -33.84 10.41 -5.22
N TRP A 95 -33.67 9.12 -5.52
CA TRP A 95 -32.46 8.55 -6.07
C TRP A 95 -32.78 7.77 -7.34
N THR A 96 -32.09 8.03 -8.43
CA THR A 96 -32.14 7.17 -9.62
C THR A 96 -30.92 6.26 -9.58
N PRO A 97 -31.08 4.94 -9.31
CA PRO A 97 -29.92 4.08 -9.19
C PRO A 97 -29.20 3.97 -10.55
N PRO A 98 -27.87 4.21 -10.60
CA PRO A 98 -27.18 4.52 -11.85
C PRO A 98 -26.83 3.30 -12.71
N LEU A 99 -26.65 2.13 -12.09
CA LEU A 99 -26.23 0.91 -12.79
C LEU A 99 -27.42 0.00 -13.02
N LEU A 100 -27.35 -0.88 -14.01
CA LEU A 100 -28.25 -2.03 -14.16
C LEU A 100 -27.80 -3.14 -13.18
N GLY A 101 -28.72 -3.78 -12.46
CA GLY A 101 -28.39 -4.78 -11.44
C GLY A 101 -28.39 -4.23 -10.01
N ASN A 102 -27.56 -4.75 -9.12
CA ASN A 102 -27.56 -4.33 -7.72
C ASN A 102 -26.90 -2.96 -7.57
N ASN A 103 -27.63 -2.02 -6.96
CA ASN A 103 -27.11 -0.76 -6.47
C ASN A 103 -27.26 -0.75 -4.94
N PHE A 104 -26.35 -0.07 -4.23
CA PHE A 104 -26.28 -0.14 -2.77
C PHE A 104 -26.39 1.26 -2.19
N VAL A 105 -27.27 1.44 -1.18
CA VAL A 105 -27.46 2.72 -0.50
C VAL A 105 -27.25 2.60 1.00
N ARG A 106 -26.55 3.57 1.60
CA ARG A 106 -26.39 3.72 3.05
C ARG A 106 -26.72 5.16 3.43
N VAL A 107 -27.20 5.38 4.65
CA VAL A 107 -27.40 6.74 5.18
C VAL A 107 -26.51 7.00 6.39
N THR A 108 -26.13 8.27 6.57
CA THR A 108 -25.39 8.79 7.73
C THR A 108 -26.15 9.95 8.35
N GLY A 109 -26.54 9.85 9.61
CA GLY A 109 -27.23 10.90 10.35
C GLY A 109 -26.25 11.73 11.18
N THR A 110 -26.55 13.01 11.40
CA THR A 110 -25.82 13.91 12.29
C THR A 110 -26.80 14.61 13.23
N ASP A 111 -26.55 14.61 14.53
CA ASP A 111 -27.37 15.32 15.52
C ASP A 111 -26.88 16.77 15.79
N SER A 112 -27.61 17.51 16.62
CA SER A 112 -27.30 18.91 16.95
C SER A 112 -26.01 19.12 17.76
N THR A 113 -25.35 18.05 18.17
CA THR A 113 -24.07 18.07 18.88
C THR A 113 -22.90 17.68 17.97
N GLY A 114 -23.18 17.28 16.72
CA GLY A 114 -22.20 16.80 15.76
C GLY A 114 -21.95 15.29 15.81
N ALA A 115 -22.68 14.52 16.63
CA ALA A 115 -22.55 13.08 16.70
C ALA A 115 -23.16 12.42 15.45
N THR A 116 -22.53 11.35 14.94
CA THR A 116 -22.96 10.67 13.71
C THR A 116 -23.26 9.19 13.89
N ALA A 117 -24.17 8.65 13.08
CA ALA A 117 -24.50 7.21 13.03
C ALA A 117 -24.82 6.77 11.60
N ASN A 118 -24.46 5.54 11.23
CA ASN A 118 -24.71 4.95 9.91
C ASN A 118 -25.83 3.91 9.96
N SER A 119 -26.57 3.75 8.86
CA SER A 119 -27.46 2.59 8.67
C SER A 119 -26.70 1.36 8.16
N ALA A 120 -27.36 0.20 8.23
CA ALA A 120 -27.02 -0.93 7.36
C ALA A 120 -27.18 -0.55 5.87
N ILE A 121 -26.48 -1.27 4.99
CA ILE A 121 -26.59 -1.10 3.54
C ILE A 121 -27.92 -1.71 3.06
N THR A 122 -28.65 -0.96 2.23
CA THR A 122 -29.86 -1.41 1.54
C THR A 122 -29.56 -1.59 0.07
N THR A 123 -29.87 -2.77 -0.47
CA THR A 123 -29.71 -3.09 -1.90
C THR A 123 -30.97 -2.69 -2.67
N VAL A 124 -30.81 -1.99 -3.79
CA VAL A 124 -31.87 -1.68 -4.76
C VAL A 124 -31.46 -2.25 -6.12
N LYS A 125 -32.30 -3.13 -6.66
CA LYS A 125 -32.03 -3.80 -7.93
C LYS A 125 -32.67 -3.04 -9.09
N THR A 126 -31.88 -2.59 -10.05
CA THR A 126 -32.39 -1.96 -11.27
C THR A 126 -32.54 -2.97 -12.41
N ILE A 127 -33.64 -2.85 -13.17
CA ILE A 127 -33.98 -3.72 -14.32
C ILE A 127 -34.25 -2.87 -15.57
N ALA A 128 -33.98 -3.31 -16.79
CA ALA A 128 -34.15 -2.45 -17.98
C ALA A 128 -35.62 -2.07 -18.27
N SER A 129 -35.88 -0.87 -18.81
CA SER A 129 -37.22 -0.43 -19.24
C SER A 129 -37.65 -1.13 -20.54
N SER A 130 -38.87 -1.68 -20.60
CA SER A 130 -39.46 -2.15 -21.84
C SER A 130 -40.06 -0.99 -22.63
N SER A 131 -39.58 -0.74 -23.85
CA SER A 131 -40.19 0.22 -24.75
C SER A 131 -41.50 -0.34 -25.33
N SER A 132 -42.60 0.38 -25.11
CA SER A 132 -43.85 0.18 -25.87
C SER A 132 -44.06 1.37 -26.80
N GLY A 133 -43.96 1.14 -28.11
CA GLY A 133 -44.42 2.05 -29.16
C GLY A 133 -45.66 1.43 -29.81
N GLY A 134 -46.79 2.13 -29.78
CA GLY A 134 -48.10 1.58 -30.15
C GLY A 134 -48.56 1.83 -31.58
N SER A 135 -49.68 1.18 -31.98
CA SER A 135 -50.86 1.80 -32.62
C SER A 135 -51.99 0.79 -32.92
N SER A 136 -53.20 1.19 -32.51
CA SER A 136 -54.57 0.99 -33.03
C SER A 136 -55.10 -0.34 -33.65
N SER A 137 -56.25 -0.74 -33.07
CA SER A 137 -57.50 -1.26 -33.68
C SER A 137 -57.65 -2.74 -34.10
N GLY A 138 -58.77 -3.34 -33.68
CA GLY A 138 -59.40 -4.52 -34.29
C GLY A 138 -59.24 -5.82 -33.49
N GLY A 139 -60.34 -6.34 -32.93
CA GLY A 139 -60.34 -7.45 -31.97
C GLY A 139 -60.06 -8.85 -32.53
N SER A 140 -59.39 -9.67 -31.71
CA SER A 140 -59.80 -11.04 -31.37
C SER A 140 -59.02 -11.45 -30.12
N THR A 141 -59.58 -12.31 -29.27
CA THR A 141 -58.95 -12.80 -28.03
C THR A 141 -57.69 -13.62 -28.35
N GLN A 142 -56.49 -13.02 -28.28
CA GLN A 142 -55.24 -13.74 -28.33
C GLN A 142 -54.80 -14.10 -26.90
N GLN A 143 -54.64 -15.40 -26.61
CA GLN A 143 -54.00 -15.85 -25.38
C GLN A 143 -52.66 -15.12 -25.16
N PRO A 144 -52.25 -14.83 -23.92
CA PRO A 144 -50.91 -14.30 -23.67
C PRO A 144 -49.89 -15.28 -24.25
N SER A 145 -49.07 -14.83 -25.18
CA SER A 145 -48.01 -15.63 -25.79
C SER A 145 -47.01 -16.01 -24.70
N THR A 146 -47.09 -17.24 -24.21
CA THR A 146 -46.09 -17.81 -23.30
C THR A 146 -44.96 -18.42 -24.11
N TYR A 147 -43.74 -18.25 -23.64
CA TYR A 147 -42.54 -18.85 -24.23
C TYR A 147 -42.07 -20.00 -23.34
N THR A 148 -41.53 -21.05 -23.95
CA THR A 148 -41.07 -22.24 -23.25
C THR A 148 -39.64 -22.05 -22.77
N VAL A 149 -39.41 -22.41 -21.52
CA VAL A 149 -38.10 -22.61 -20.92
C VAL A 149 -37.83 -24.10 -20.91
N THR A 150 -36.72 -24.53 -21.50
CA THR A 150 -36.24 -25.90 -21.41
C THR A 150 -34.92 -25.89 -20.64
N VAL A 151 -34.85 -26.64 -19.54
CA VAL A 151 -33.67 -26.73 -18.69
C VAL A 151 -33.03 -28.11 -18.83
N THR A 152 -31.78 -28.13 -19.30
CA THR A 152 -30.93 -29.33 -19.30
C THR A 152 -30.06 -29.32 -18.04
N ASN A 153 -29.90 -30.47 -17.39
CA ASN A 153 -29.19 -30.62 -16.11
C ASN A 153 -29.73 -29.72 -14.99
N GLY A 154 -31.03 -29.47 -15.01
CA GLY A 154 -31.72 -28.69 -14.01
C GLY A 154 -33.22 -28.78 -14.16
N THR A 155 -33.91 -28.00 -13.33
CA THR A 155 -35.36 -27.92 -13.28
C THR A 155 -35.82 -26.47 -13.22
N VAL A 156 -37.01 -26.24 -13.76
CA VAL A 156 -37.81 -25.02 -13.65
C VAL A 156 -39.17 -25.42 -13.08
N ASN A 157 -39.54 -24.87 -11.92
CA ASN A 157 -40.70 -25.33 -11.14
C ASN A 157 -40.76 -26.86 -10.91
N GLY A 158 -39.59 -27.50 -10.73
CA GLY A 158 -39.49 -28.95 -10.52
C GLY A 158 -39.63 -29.82 -11.79
N ALA A 159 -39.79 -29.22 -12.98
CA ALA A 159 -39.86 -29.93 -14.26
C ALA A 159 -38.67 -29.53 -15.17
N THR A 160 -38.41 -30.30 -16.24
CA THR A 160 -37.37 -29.96 -17.24
C THR A 160 -37.82 -28.91 -18.25
N SER A 161 -39.11 -28.58 -18.29
CA SER A 161 -39.63 -27.48 -19.08
C SER A 161 -40.90 -26.89 -18.48
N ALA A 162 -41.10 -25.58 -18.68
CA ALA A 162 -42.33 -24.88 -18.32
C ALA A 162 -42.48 -23.62 -19.20
N SER A 163 -43.70 -23.13 -19.37
CA SER A 163 -43.97 -21.94 -20.19
C SER A 163 -44.30 -20.73 -19.34
N PHE A 164 -43.75 -19.59 -19.70
CA PHE A 164 -43.83 -18.35 -18.93
C PHE A 164 -44.19 -17.16 -19.82
N ALA A 165 -44.86 -16.17 -19.24
CA ALA A 165 -45.05 -14.89 -19.93
C ALA A 165 -43.69 -14.18 -20.11
N PRO A 166 -43.50 -13.42 -21.20
CA PRO A 166 -42.30 -12.61 -21.38
C PRO A 166 -42.14 -11.62 -20.22
N TYR A 167 -40.89 -11.35 -19.85
CA TYR A 167 -40.47 -10.49 -18.73
C TYR A 167 -40.88 -10.98 -17.33
N SER A 168 -41.35 -12.21 -17.21
CA SER A 168 -41.53 -12.84 -15.90
C SER A 168 -40.18 -13.31 -15.35
N THR A 169 -40.00 -13.22 -14.03
CA THR A 169 -38.85 -13.80 -13.33
C THR A 169 -39.02 -15.32 -13.27
N VAL A 170 -38.10 -16.07 -13.86
CA VAL A 170 -38.11 -17.54 -13.85
C VAL A 170 -37.00 -18.03 -12.94
N THR A 171 -37.34 -18.88 -11.97
CA THR A 171 -36.38 -19.56 -11.08
C THR A 171 -36.04 -20.93 -11.63
N ILE A 172 -34.74 -21.23 -11.66
CA ILE A 172 -34.20 -22.53 -12.07
C ILE A 172 -33.27 -23.09 -11.00
N LYS A 173 -33.17 -24.41 -10.94
CA LYS A 173 -32.32 -25.13 -10.00
C LYS A 173 -31.57 -26.26 -10.71
N ALA A 174 -30.26 -26.35 -10.48
CA ALA A 174 -29.40 -27.36 -11.09
C ALA A 174 -29.73 -28.72 -10.49
N ASN A 175 -29.59 -29.77 -11.29
CA ASN A 175 -29.65 -31.11 -10.75
C ASN A 175 -28.44 -31.34 -9.82
N PRO A 176 -28.50 -32.31 -8.91
CA PRO A 176 -27.31 -32.75 -8.19
C PRO A 176 -26.17 -33.07 -9.18
N PRO A 177 -24.93 -32.63 -8.91
CA PRO A 177 -23.83 -32.90 -9.82
C PRO A 177 -23.56 -34.41 -9.93
N PRO A 178 -23.04 -34.88 -11.08
CA PRO A 178 -22.49 -36.22 -11.19
C PRO A 178 -21.42 -36.48 -10.11
N ALA A 179 -21.21 -37.74 -9.75
CA ALA A 179 -20.20 -38.11 -8.76
C ALA A 179 -18.81 -37.53 -9.12
N GLY A 180 -18.18 -36.87 -8.14
CA GLY A 180 -16.88 -36.22 -8.30
C GLY A 180 -16.91 -34.86 -9.04
N GLN A 181 -18.09 -34.35 -9.40
CA GLN A 181 -18.25 -33.05 -10.05
C GLN A 181 -18.95 -32.05 -9.14
N ALA A 182 -18.86 -30.78 -9.52
CA ALA A 182 -19.60 -29.68 -8.92
C ALA A 182 -20.29 -28.85 -10.00
N PHE A 183 -21.32 -28.11 -9.61
CA PHE A 183 -21.99 -27.17 -10.51
C PHE A 183 -21.02 -26.06 -10.94
N LYS A 184 -20.87 -25.87 -12.25
CA LYS A 184 -19.98 -24.88 -12.85
C LYS A 184 -20.70 -23.56 -13.06
N GLN A 185 -21.71 -23.58 -13.93
CA GLN A 185 -22.48 -22.39 -14.30
C GLN A 185 -23.72 -22.75 -15.12
N TRP A 186 -24.67 -21.82 -15.15
CA TRP A 186 -25.76 -21.74 -16.10
C TRP A 186 -25.36 -21.04 -17.39
N SER A 187 -25.95 -21.46 -18.51
CA SER A 187 -25.82 -20.81 -19.81
C SER A 187 -27.16 -20.79 -20.54
N GLY A 188 -27.31 -19.90 -21.52
CA GLY A 188 -28.52 -19.79 -22.35
C GLY A 188 -29.46 -18.62 -21.99
N ALA A 189 -29.17 -17.87 -20.94
CA ALA A 189 -29.86 -16.62 -20.59
C ALA A 189 -28.95 -15.70 -19.77
N SER A 190 -29.42 -14.50 -19.44
CA SER A 190 -28.78 -13.60 -18.49
C SER A 190 -29.33 -13.85 -17.08
N PHE A 191 -28.54 -14.49 -16.23
CA PHE A 191 -28.93 -14.90 -14.88
C PHE A 191 -28.60 -13.83 -13.83
N THR A 192 -29.35 -13.82 -12.72
CA THR A 192 -29.02 -13.01 -11.52
C THR A 192 -27.67 -13.44 -10.94
N ASP A 193 -27.40 -14.75 -10.92
CA ASP A 193 -26.09 -15.32 -10.62
C ASP A 193 -25.95 -16.62 -11.44
N ALA A 194 -25.06 -16.63 -12.43
CA ALA A 194 -24.87 -17.80 -13.27
C ALA A 194 -24.14 -18.95 -12.55
N LEU A 195 -23.43 -18.69 -11.45
CA LEU A 195 -22.64 -19.68 -10.72
C LEU A 195 -23.42 -20.34 -9.58
N ALA A 196 -24.55 -19.75 -9.16
CA ALA A 196 -25.43 -20.33 -8.15
C ALA A 196 -26.19 -21.55 -8.67
N THR A 197 -26.21 -22.64 -7.88
CA THR A 197 -26.99 -23.85 -8.19
C THR A 197 -28.50 -23.58 -8.28
N THR A 198 -28.99 -22.51 -7.66
CA THR A 198 -30.34 -21.98 -7.86
C THR A 198 -30.23 -20.51 -8.25
N THR A 199 -30.83 -20.13 -9.37
CA THR A 199 -30.77 -18.75 -9.86
C THR A 199 -32.07 -18.34 -10.51
N THR A 200 -32.15 -17.07 -10.88
CA THR A 200 -33.28 -16.51 -11.62
C THR A 200 -32.81 -15.83 -12.90
N PHE A 201 -33.65 -15.79 -13.92
CA PHE A 201 -33.45 -14.96 -15.10
C PHE A 201 -34.79 -14.33 -15.53
N GLN A 202 -34.72 -13.26 -16.33
CA GLN A 202 -35.90 -12.65 -16.92
C GLN A 202 -36.26 -13.37 -18.22
N MET A 203 -37.50 -13.83 -18.34
CA MET A 203 -37.97 -14.53 -19.54
C MET A 203 -37.93 -13.61 -20.76
N PRO A 204 -37.18 -13.91 -21.83
CA PRO A 204 -37.22 -13.09 -23.04
C PRO A 204 -38.50 -13.35 -23.83
N SER A 205 -38.77 -12.53 -24.83
CA SER A 205 -39.86 -12.74 -25.79
C SER A 205 -39.52 -13.83 -26.83
N ALA A 206 -38.90 -14.92 -26.39
CA ALA A 206 -38.49 -16.07 -27.19
C ALA A 206 -38.33 -17.31 -26.28
N ASN A 207 -38.44 -18.50 -26.87
CA ASN A 207 -38.11 -19.74 -26.15
C ASN A 207 -36.63 -19.74 -25.76
N VAL A 208 -36.31 -20.25 -24.57
CA VAL A 208 -34.93 -20.33 -24.08
C VAL A 208 -34.55 -21.76 -23.71
N ASN A 209 -33.35 -22.15 -24.16
CA ASN A 209 -32.71 -23.39 -23.78
C ASN A 209 -31.61 -23.08 -22.78
N ILE A 210 -31.81 -23.49 -21.55
CA ILE A 210 -30.89 -23.26 -20.44
C ILE A 210 -30.15 -24.55 -20.14
N VAL A 211 -28.84 -24.46 -19.97
CA VAL A 211 -27.99 -25.62 -19.66
C VAL A 211 -27.23 -25.35 -18.38
N GLY A 212 -27.45 -26.21 -17.38
CA GLY A 212 -26.57 -26.34 -16.23
C GLY A 212 -25.34 -27.16 -16.62
N SER A 213 -24.15 -26.59 -16.42
CA SER A 213 -22.90 -27.29 -16.66
C SER A 213 -22.23 -27.68 -15.35
N TYR A 214 -21.52 -28.80 -15.36
CA TYR A 214 -20.73 -29.29 -14.24
C TYR A 214 -19.25 -29.29 -14.60
N TYR A 215 -18.38 -29.32 -13.60
CA TYR A 215 -16.94 -29.45 -13.76
C TYR A 215 -16.39 -30.40 -12.71
N THR A 216 -15.23 -31.00 -13.00
CA THR A 216 -14.44 -31.71 -11.99
C THR A 216 -13.55 -30.69 -11.29
N PRO A 217 -13.74 -30.43 -9.99
CA PRO A 217 -12.86 -29.55 -9.24
C PRO A 217 -11.41 -30.08 -9.23
N PRO A 218 -10.39 -29.20 -9.20
CA PRO A 218 -9.01 -29.65 -9.11
C PRO A 218 -8.77 -30.37 -7.77
N PRO A 219 -7.76 -31.26 -7.70
CA PRO A 219 -7.40 -31.92 -6.45
C PRO A 219 -6.92 -30.90 -5.42
N LEU A 220 -7.20 -31.16 -4.14
CA LEU A 220 -6.68 -30.34 -3.05
C LEU A 220 -5.19 -30.60 -2.82
N PRO A 221 -4.36 -29.55 -2.74
CA PRO A 221 -3.02 -29.69 -2.22
C PRO A 221 -3.06 -30.25 -0.79
N THR A 222 -2.20 -31.23 -0.49
CA THR A 222 -2.11 -31.83 0.84
C THR A 222 -0.84 -31.31 1.53
N PRO A 223 -0.96 -30.57 2.65
CA PRO A 223 0.20 -30.14 3.42
C PRO A 223 1.00 -31.33 3.95
N VAL A 224 2.27 -31.10 4.25
CA VAL A 224 3.10 -32.09 4.96
C VAL A 224 2.43 -32.53 6.26
N ALA A 225 2.59 -33.80 6.61
CA ALA A 225 2.05 -34.37 7.83
C ALA A 225 2.78 -33.85 9.08
N GLY A 226 2.03 -33.68 10.17
CA GLY A 226 2.56 -33.25 11.46
C GLY A 226 2.64 -31.73 11.62
N HIS A 227 2.76 -31.32 12.89
CA HIS A 227 2.76 -29.94 13.33
C HIS A 227 4.01 -29.65 14.19
N PRO A 228 4.53 -28.41 14.21
CA PRO A 228 4.08 -27.26 13.41
C PRO A 228 4.42 -27.42 11.92
N ARG A 229 3.68 -26.77 11.03
CA ARG A 229 3.97 -26.69 9.59
C ARG A 229 3.79 -25.29 9.01
N LEU A 230 3.42 -24.30 9.83
CA LEU A 230 3.45 -22.89 9.48
C LEU A 230 4.68 -22.21 10.08
N TRP A 231 5.56 -21.73 9.19
CA TRP A 231 6.84 -21.03 9.48
C TRP A 231 7.92 -21.89 10.17
N LEU A 232 7.50 -22.91 10.90
CA LEU A 232 8.33 -23.91 11.55
C LEU A 232 7.90 -25.30 11.06
N ASN A 233 8.84 -26.24 11.15
CA ASN A 233 8.61 -27.67 10.97
C ASN A 233 9.05 -28.41 12.26
N PRO A 234 8.61 -29.67 12.47
CA PRO A 234 9.03 -30.44 13.65
C PRO A 234 10.56 -30.60 13.73
N SER A 235 11.24 -30.60 12.58
CA SER A 235 12.70 -30.68 12.48
C SER A 235 13.44 -29.45 13.04
N ASP A 236 12.78 -28.30 13.20
CA ASP A 236 13.42 -27.11 13.77
C ASP A 236 13.46 -27.18 15.30
N LEU A 237 12.50 -27.87 15.92
CA LEU A 237 12.29 -27.85 17.37
C LEU A 237 13.49 -28.36 18.17
N PRO A 238 14.19 -29.46 17.80
CA PRO A 238 15.37 -29.89 18.53
C PRO A 238 16.44 -28.79 18.61
N ARG A 239 16.71 -28.09 17.49
CA ARG A 239 17.67 -26.98 17.43
C ARG A 239 17.20 -25.78 18.25
N LEU A 240 15.95 -25.33 18.10
CA LEU A 240 15.45 -24.19 18.86
C LEU A 240 15.42 -24.45 20.38
N ARG A 241 15.18 -25.70 20.80
CA ARG A 241 15.26 -26.10 22.22
C ARG A 241 16.70 -26.05 22.75
N THR A 242 17.72 -26.37 21.96
CA THR A 242 19.12 -26.20 22.41
C THR A 242 19.51 -24.73 22.56
N TRP A 243 18.81 -23.81 21.89
CA TRP A 243 19.02 -22.37 22.05
C TRP A 243 18.34 -21.78 23.29
N ALA A 244 17.40 -22.51 23.90
CA ALA A 244 16.57 -22.07 25.01
C ALA A 244 17.20 -22.33 26.39
N TYR A 245 18.41 -21.79 26.64
CA TYR A 245 19.15 -21.94 27.89
C TYR A 245 19.58 -20.59 28.48
N SER A 246 19.84 -20.57 29.80
CA SER A 246 20.10 -19.33 30.56
C SER A 246 21.33 -18.53 30.11
N GLY A 247 22.29 -19.16 29.45
CA GLY A 247 23.49 -18.50 28.91
C GLY A 247 23.27 -17.80 27.56
N ASN A 248 22.18 -18.10 26.84
CA ASN A 248 21.81 -17.36 25.63
C ASN A 248 21.06 -16.09 26.04
N MET A 249 21.67 -14.92 25.87
CA MET A 249 21.05 -13.64 26.26
C MET A 249 19.79 -13.30 25.47
N VAL A 250 19.71 -13.66 24.18
CA VAL A 250 18.52 -13.45 23.34
C VAL A 250 17.32 -14.22 23.92
N TYR A 251 17.56 -15.44 24.41
CA TYR A 251 16.55 -16.22 25.12
C TYR A 251 16.27 -15.68 26.53
N GLN A 252 17.30 -15.58 27.36
CA GLN A 252 17.16 -15.32 28.79
C GLN A 252 16.69 -13.90 29.10
N GLN A 253 17.21 -12.90 28.38
CA GLN A 253 16.90 -11.49 28.63
C GLN A 253 15.86 -10.95 27.66
N GLY A 254 15.80 -11.46 26.43
CA GLY A 254 14.77 -11.11 25.45
C GLY A 254 13.51 -11.94 25.64
N LEU A 255 13.49 -13.14 25.08
CA LEU A 255 12.31 -13.98 24.95
C LEU A 255 11.63 -14.31 26.30
N ARG A 256 12.39 -14.71 27.33
CA ARG A 256 11.84 -15.04 28.66
C ARG A 256 11.28 -13.83 29.41
N SER A 257 11.74 -12.61 29.13
CA SER A 257 11.17 -11.41 29.73
C SER A 257 9.75 -11.17 29.18
N MET A 258 9.57 -11.31 27.87
CA MET A 258 8.24 -11.21 27.25
C MET A 258 7.32 -12.37 27.64
N LEU A 259 7.86 -13.54 27.98
CA LEU A 259 7.07 -14.60 28.60
C LEU A 259 6.44 -14.14 29.91
N GLN A 260 7.16 -13.41 30.77
CA GLN A 260 6.60 -12.91 32.04
C GLN A 260 5.48 -11.87 31.81
N VAL A 261 5.65 -11.02 30.80
CA VAL A 261 4.58 -10.09 30.36
C VAL A 261 3.35 -10.88 29.91
N SER A 262 3.54 -11.89 29.06
CA SER A 262 2.42 -12.71 28.53
C SER A 262 1.75 -13.57 29.61
N LEU A 263 2.49 -14.05 30.61
CA LEU A 263 1.92 -14.72 31.79
C LEU A 263 1.12 -13.76 32.68
N SER A 264 1.52 -12.48 32.74
CA SER A 264 0.76 -11.45 33.45
C SER A 264 -0.53 -11.09 32.71
N ALA A 265 -0.44 -10.95 31.38
CA ALA A 265 -1.61 -10.77 30.51
C ALA A 265 -2.59 -11.95 30.62
N TYR A 266 -2.08 -13.19 30.61
CA TYR A 266 -2.90 -14.37 30.83
C TYR A 266 -3.66 -14.32 32.16
N LYS A 267 -3.04 -13.87 33.26
CA LYS A 267 -3.72 -13.72 34.55
C LYS A 267 -4.79 -12.62 34.55
N LEU A 268 -4.70 -11.62 33.68
CA LEU A 268 -5.79 -10.66 33.49
C LEU A 268 -6.93 -11.27 32.69
N CYS A 269 -6.63 -12.08 31.68
CA CYS A 269 -7.64 -12.78 30.90
C CYS A 269 -8.32 -13.92 31.68
N PHE A 270 -7.58 -14.61 32.56
CA PHE A 270 -8.04 -15.79 33.31
C PHE A 270 -7.54 -15.70 34.77
N PRO A 271 -8.18 -14.88 35.62
CA PRO A 271 -7.70 -14.57 36.97
C PRO A 271 -7.64 -15.77 37.91
N ASP A 272 -8.51 -16.76 37.72
CA ASP A 272 -8.50 -18.03 38.47
C ASP A 272 -7.84 -19.18 37.69
N GLY A 273 -7.30 -18.91 36.50
CA GLY A 273 -6.67 -19.88 35.62
C GLY A 273 -7.64 -20.79 34.84
N VAL A 274 -8.95 -20.60 34.96
CA VAL A 274 -9.96 -21.46 34.34
C VAL A 274 -11.01 -20.66 33.59
N HIS A 275 -11.59 -19.64 34.22
CA HIS A 275 -12.70 -18.86 33.68
C HIS A 275 -12.20 -17.52 33.09
N PRO A 276 -12.72 -17.09 31.94
CA PRO A 276 -12.36 -15.80 31.37
C PRO A 276 -12.87 -14.66 32.26
N ALA A 277 -12.09 -13.57 32.34
CA ALA A 277 -12.52 -12.35 33.00
C ALA A 277 -13.76 -11.75 32.33
N SER A 278 -14.57 -11.05 33.13
CA SER A 278 -15.78 -10.34 32.69
C SER A 278 -15.77 -8.92 33.27
N PRO A 279 -15.60 -7.87 32.45
CA PRO A 279 -15.38 -7.92 31.00
C PRO A 279 -14.02 -8.55 30.64
N TYR A 280 -13.93 -9.10 29.43
CA TYR A 280 -12.65 -9.57 28.91
C TYR A 280 -11.74 -8.37 28.62
N PRO A 281 -10.42 -8.43 28.93
CA PRO A 281 -9.57 -7.24 28.83
C PRO A 281 -9.28 -6.78 27.39
N ASP A 282 -9.36 -7.68 26.41
CA ASP A 282 -9.30 -7.34 24.98
C ASP A 282 -10.72 -6.98 24.51
N SER A 283 -10.89 -5.76 24.00
CA SER A 283 -12.20 -5.24 23.59
C SER A 283 -12.76 -5.93 22.36
N GLY A 284 -11.90 -6.56 21.53
CA GLY A 284 -12.29 -7.16 20.26
C GLY A 284 -13.00 -6.21 19.29
N ASP A 285 -12.83 -4.89 19.45
CA ASP A 285 -13.60 -3.88 18.73
C ASP A 285 -13.19 -3.69 17.25
N ILE A 286 -13.92 -2.83 16.54
CA ILE A 286 -13.72 -2.57 15.10
C ILE A 286 -12.50 -1.70 14.79
N TYR A 287 -11.99 -0.94 15.76
CA TYR A 287 -10.88 -0.01 15.55
C TYR A 287 -9.53 -0.67 15.83
N GLY A 288 -9.51 -1.82 16.49
CA GLY A 288 -8.31 -2.66 16.68
C GLY A 288 -7.23 -2.09 17.59
N TYR A 289 -7.29 -0.80 17.90
CA TYR A 289 -6.25 -0.06 18.65
C TYR A 289 -6.82 0.88 19.73
N SER A 290 -8.14 1.13 19.79
CA SER A 290 -8.70 2.03 20.80
C SER A 290 -8.82 1.33 22.16
N GLY A 291 -7.93 1.67 23.10
CA GLY A 291 -8.03 1.25 24.51
C GLY A 291 -7.26 -0.01 24.87
N ALA A 292 -6.14 -0.27 24.18
CA ALA A 292 -5.35 -1.46 24.46
C ALA A 292 -4.95 -1.56 25.95
N SER A 293 -5.33 -2.66 26.58
CA SER A 293 -4.54 -3.26 27.63
C SER A 293 -4.96 -4.70 27.86
N VAL A 294 -4.06 -5.63 27.53
CA VAL A 294 -3.85 -6.78 28.43
C VAL A 294 -2.51 -6.67 29.20
N THR A 295 -1.80 -5.55 29.10
CA THR A 295 -0.85 -4.91 30.06
C THR A 295 0.07 -3.90 29.36
N SER A 296 0.16 -3.92 28.02
CA SER A 296 1.09 -3.08 27.25
C SER A 296 0.75 -2.97 25.76
N ASP A 297 -0.32 -2.26 25.38
CA ASP A 297 -0.70 -1.96 23.98
C ASP A 297 -0.81 -3.15 23.00
N MET A 298 -0.81 -4.38 23.51
CA MET A 298 -0.90 -5.63 22.76
C MET A 298 -2.25 -6.31 23.01
N VAL A 299 -2.70 -7.05 22.00
CA VAL A 299 -3.95 -7.80 21.99
C VAL A 299 -3.74 -9.24 22.46
N SER A 300 -4.83 -9.91 22.85
CA SER A 300 -4.79 -11.22 23.52
C SER A 300 -4.09 -12.30 22.70
N GLU A 301 -4.24 -12.30 21.38
CA GLU A 301 -3.62 -13.28 20.48
C GLU A 301 -2.10 -13.18 20.40
N GLN A 302 -1.53 -11.98 20.59
CA GLN A 302 -0.09 -11.82 20.57
C GLN A 302 0.53 -12.49 21.81
N HIS A 303 -0.03 -12.23 22.99
CA HIS A 303 0.41 -12.93 24.20
C HIS A 303 0.21 -14.45 24.11
N ALA A 304 -0.92 -14.89 23.54
CA ALA A 304 -1.18 -16.30 23.29
C ALA A 304 -0.13 -16.91 22.33
N LEU A 305 0.25 -16.21 21.27
CA LEU A 305 1.23 -16.69 20.28
C LEU A 305 2.58 -16.94 20.94
N LEU A 306 3.04 -16.03 21.81
CA LEU A 306 4.29 -16.23 22.54
C LEU A 306 4.22 -17.43 23.48
N LEU A 307 3.10 -17.61 24.20
CA LEU A 307 2.88 -18.77 25.05
C LEU A 307 2.86 -20.08 24.24
N ALA A 308 2.27 -20.08 23.04
CA ALA A 308 2.28 -21.22 22.13
C ALA A 308 3.70 -21.53 21.63
N PHE A 309 4.50 -20.51 21.32
CA PHE A 309 5.90 -20.69 20.94
C PHE A 309 6.72 -21.31 22.08
N PHE A 310 6.55 -20.86 23.33
CA PHE A 310 7.16 -21.53 24.49
C PHE A 310 6.66 -22.97 24.65
N GLY A 311 5.41 -23.26 24.28
CA GLY A 311 4.88 -24.61 24.15
C GLY A 311 5.65 -25.51 23.17
N LEU A 312 6.38 -24.92 22.21
CA LEU A 312 7.23 -25.65 21.28
C LEU A 312 8.69 -25.75 21.77
N VAL A 313 9.24 -24.65 22.31
CA VAL A 313 10.70 -24.50 22.47
C VAL A 313 11.22 -24.55 23.92
N ASP A 314 10.38 -24.47 24.95
CA ASP A 314 10.89 -24.52 26.34
C ASP A 314 11.62 -25.86 26.57
N PRO A 315 12.81 -25.84 27.23
CA PRO A 315 13.56 -27.07 27.50
C PRO A 315 12.80 -28.02 28.44
N ASP A 316 11.92 -27.52 29.30
CA ASP A 316 11.10 -28.34 30.19
C ASP A 316 9.80 -28.78 29.50
N PRO A 317 9.63 -30.09 29.20
CA PRO A 317 8.42 -30.61 28.57
C PRO A 317 7.13 -30.37 29.37
N VAL A 318 7.21 -30.29 30.70
CA VAL A 318 6.05 -30.01 31.56
C VAL A 318 5.65 -28.53 31.42
N ALA A 319 6.63 -27.63 31.42
CA ALA A 319 6.40 -26.21 31.18
C ALA A 319 5.83 -25.97 29.77
N ARG A 320 6.33 -26.67 28.74
CA ARG A 320 5.79 -26.61 27.37
C ARG A 320 4.28 -26.86 27.34
N ALA A 321 3.82 -27.97 27.92
CA ALA A 321 2.40 -28.29 27.97
C ALA A 321 1.61 -27.22 28.75
N ALA A 322 2.15 -26.72 29.86
CA ALA A 322 1.49 -25.68 30.67
C ALA A 322 1.34 -24.35 29.92
N TYR A 323 2.37 -23.89 29.19
CA TYR A 323 2.27 -22.66 28.39
C TYR A 323 1.30 -22.82 27.22
N ALA A 324 1.34 -23.96 26.52
CA ALA A 324 0.42 -24.24 25.44
C ALA A 324 -1.05 -24.28 25.89
N GLN A 325 -1.34 -24.81 27.08
CA GLN A 325 -2.70 -24.78 27.63
C GLN A 325 -3.19 -23.35 27.91
N LYS A 326 -2.30 -22.45 28.36
CA LYS A 326 -2.64 -21.04 28.57
C LYS A 326 -2.93 -20.32 27.26
N ALA A 327 -2.08 -20.56 26.25
CA ALA A 327 -2.28 -20.06 24.90
C ALA A 327 -3.62 -20.55 24.32
N ARG A 328 -3.94 -21.84 24.47
CA ARG A 328 -5.23 -22.41 24.07
C ARG A 328 -6.40 -21.67 24.72
N GLN A 329 -6.38 -21.42 26.02
CA GLN A 329 -7.48 -20.76 26.72
C GLN A 329 -7.75 -19.36 26.15
N MET A 330 -6.70 -18.56 25.92
CA MET A 330 -6.81 -17.23 25.31
C MET A 330 -7.31 -17.30 23.86
N PHE A 331 -6.72 -18.18 23.06
CA PHE A 331 -7.11 -18.36 21.66
C PHE A 331 -8.57 -18.82 21.51
N MET A 332 -8.96 -19.84 22.29
CA MET A 332 -10.31 -20.38 22.22
C MET A 332 -11.38 -19.46 22.77
N TYR A 333 -11.07 -18.50 23.65
CA TYR A 333 -12.02 -17.46 24.01
C TYR A 333 -12.50 -16.70 22.76
N VAL A 334 -11.56 -16.22 21.96
CA VAL A 334 -11.86 -15.46 20.74
C VAL A 334 -12.53 -16.34 19.68
N ILE A 335 -12.01 -17.55 19.44
CA ILE A 335 -12.61 -18.49 18.48
C ILE A 335 -14.05 -18.82 18.88
N ASN A 336 -14.33 -19.05 20.17
CA ASN A 336 -15.68 -19.37 20.62
C ASN A 336 -16.65 -18.17 20.53
N GLU A 337 -16.16 -16.94 20.66
CA GLU A 337 -16.98 -15.76 20.37
C GLU A 337 -17.26 -15.63 18.86
N ALA A 338 -16.22 -15.75 18.02
CA ALA A 338 -16.35 -15.68 16.57
C ALA A 338 -17.24 -16.80 16.00
N ASP A 339 -17.21 -18.01 16.57
CA ASP A 339 -18.02 -19.17 16.15
C ASP A 339 -19.54 -18.95 16.35
N LYS A 340 -19.95 -17.93 17.12
CA LYS A 340 -21.35 -17.50 17.21
C LYS A 340 -21.84 -16.80 15.93
N GLY A 341 -20.96 -16.59 14.96
CA GLY A 341 -21.23 -15.93 13.69
C GLY A 341 -21.24 -14.41 13.79
N HIS A 342 -21.33 -13.74 12.65
CA HIS A 342 -21.20 -12.29 12.58
C HIS A 342 -22.29 -11.52 13.33
N ALA A 343 -21.85 -10.45 14.00
CA ALA A 343 -22.71 -9.47 14.61
C ALA A 343 -22.01 -8.10 14.58
N ALA A 344 -22.55 -7.15 13.82
CA ALA A 344 -21.97 -5.82 13.68
C ALA A 344 -21.82 -5.11 15.03
N GLY A 345 -20.65 -4.52 15.29
CA GLY A 345 -20.27 -3.87 16.52
C GLY A 345 -20.00 -4.81 17.71
N ALA A 346 -20.17 -6.13 17.54
CA ALA A 346 -19.90 -7.09 18.61
C ALA A 346 -18.41 -7.48 18.64
N PRO A 347 -17.78 -7.53 19.84
CA PRO A 347 -16.39 -7.97 20.00
C PRO A 347 -16.09 -9.28 19.28
N PHE A 348 -15.00 -9.31 18.51
CA PHE A 348 -14.49 -10.48 17.77
C PHE A 348 -15.42 -11.05 16.69
N ARG A 349 -16.60 -10.45 16.49
CA ARG A 349 -17.67 -10.95 15.63
C ARG A 349 -18.11 -9.97 14.57
N ASP A 350 -17.57 -8.75 14.59
CA ASP A 350 -17.86 -7.79 13.53
C ASP A 350 -17.40 -8.35 12.16
N PRO A 351 -18.19 -8.22 11.09
CA PRO A 351 -17.78 -8.67 9.75
C PRO A 351 -16.44 -8.12 9.25
N ILE A 352 -15.99 -6.98 9.76
CA ILE A 352 -14.68 -6.42 9.40
C ILE A 352 -13.56 -6.80 10.37
N PHE A 353 -13.81 -7.67 11.36
CA PHE A 353 -12.83 -8.05 12.37
C PHE A 353 -11.55 -8.64 11.75
N ALA A 354 -11.70 -9.66 10.90
CA ALA A 354 -10.56 -10.36 10.30
C ALA A 354 -9.88 -9.54 9.19
N ILE A 355 -10.64 -8.73 8.44
CA ILE A 355 -10.19 -8.06 7.20
C ILE A 355 -9.85 -6.57 7.37
N TYR A 356 -10.22 -5.95 8.50
CA TYR A 356 -9.87 -4.55 8.80
C TYR A 356 -9.11 -4.48 10.11
N CYS A 357 -9.72 -4.94 11.20
CA CYS A 357 -9.22 -4.76 12.55
C CYS A 357 -7.91 -5.53 12.79
N ARG A 358 -7.92 -6.86 12.64
CA ARG A 358 -6.71 -7.69 12.83
C ARG A 358 -5.81 -7.75 11.61
N SER A 359 -6.33 -7.39 10.43
CA SER A 359 -5.59 -7.37 9.16
C SER A 359 -4.51 -6.29 9.07
N ASN A 360 -4.45 -5.31 9.97
CA ASN A 360 -3.42 -4.26 9.93
C ASN A 360 -2.27 -4.46 10.95
N ALA A 361 -2.31 -5.53 11.76
CA ALA A 361 -1.27 -5.74 12.78
C ALA A 361 -0.91 -7.20 13.03
N ALA A 362 -1.87 -8.00 13.50
CA ALA A 362 -1.57 -9.27 14.19
C ALA A 362 -2.27 -10.48 13.55
N GLY A 363 -2.83 -10.34 12.35
CA GLY A 363 -3.63 -11.39 11.70
C GLY A 363 -2.94 -12.76 11.60
N GLU A 364 -1.61 -12.81 11.43
CA GLU A 364 -0.86 -14.07 11.37
C GLU A 364 -0.92 -14.88 12.66
N CYS A 365 -1.18 -14.23 13.80
CA CYS A 365 -1.21 -14.89 15.10
C CYS A 365 -2.25 -16.02 15.11
N TRP A 366 -3.41 -15.84 14.47
CA TRP A 366 -4.49 -16.82 14.48
C TRP A 366 -4.13 -18.15 13.82
N PRO A 367 -3.69 -18.19 12.55
CA PRO A 367 -3.29 -19.45 11.95
C PRO A 367 -2.03 -20.04 12.60
N LEU A 368 -1.08 -19.22 13.06
CA LEU A 368 0.10 -19.72 13.78
C LEU A 368 -0.29 -20.39 15.11
N LEU A 369 -1.22 -19.81 15.87
CA LEU A 369 -1.75 -20.41 17.09
C LEU A 369 -2.41 -21.77 16.82
N ALA A 370 -3.27 -21.85 15.81
CA ALA A 370 -3.94 -23.09 15.44
C ALA A 370 -2.94 -24.20 15.06
N ASP A 371 -1.88 -23.86 14.34
CA ASP A 371 -0.83 -24.80 13.92
C ASP A 371 0.11 -25.18 15.09
N TRP A 372 0.67 -24.20 15.79
CA TRP A 372 1.71 -24.43 16.80
C TRP A 372 1.20 -25.15 18.04
N LEU A 373 -0.05 -24.95 18.44
CA LEU A 373 -0.64 -25.67 19.57
C LEU A 373 -0.77 -27.19 19.30
N GLN A 374 -0.79 -27.61 18.04
CA GLN A 374 -0.80 -29.03 17.66
C GLN A 374 0.61 -29.64 17.63
N GLY A 375 1.66 -28.82 17.61
CA GLY A 375 3.06 -29.25 17.54
C GLY A 375 3.75 -29.50 18.88
N VAL A 376 3.01 -29.45 19.99
CA VAL A 376 3.55 -29.60 21.35
C VAL A 376 3.89 -31.06 21.62
N THR A 377 5.09 -31.33 22.12
CA THR A 377 5.55 -32.69 22.43
C THR A 377 6.02 -32.85 23.87
N ASP A 378 5.84 -34.05 24.42
CA ASP A 378 6.37 -34.46 25.72
C ASP A 378 7.90 -34.69 25.71
N ALA A 379 8.45 -35.24 26.79
CA ALA A 379 9.87 -35.55 26.92
C ALA A 379 10.38 -36.59 25.90
N ASN A 380 9.50 -37.48 25.43
CA ASN A 380 9.81 -38.54 24.48
C ASN A 380 9.52 -38.13 23.03
N GLY A 381 9.17 -36.86 22.80
CA GLY A 381 8.78 -36.36 21.49
C GLY A 381 7.38 -36.80 21.05
N GLN A 382 6.56 -37.35 21.94
CA GLN A 382 5.19 -37.74 21.62
C GLN A 382 4.26 -36.52 21.65
N PRO A 383 3.27 -36.41 20.74
CA PRO A 383 2.33 -35.30 20.73
C PRO A 383 1.54 -35.17 22.04
N VAL A 384 1.43 -33.96 22.55
CA VAL A 384 0.54 -33.61 23.66
C VAL A 384 -0.75 -33.02 23.08
N PRO A 385 -1.93 -33.61 23.33
CA PRO A 385 -3.19 -33.12 22.78
C PRO A 385 -3.60 -31.82 23.49
N ILE A 386 -3.18 -30.68 22.94
CA ILE A 386 -3.58 -29.37 23.45
C ILE A 386 -4.97 -29.02 22.95
N LEU A 387 -5.19 -29.02 21.63
CA LEU A 387 -6.49 -28.78 21.02
C LEU A 387 -7.34 -30.05 21.02
N THR A 388 -8.58 -29.94 21.51
CA THR A 388 -9.59 -30.99 21.44
C THR A 388 -10.24 -31.03 20.05
N ALA A 389 -10.94 -32.12 19.73
CA ALA A 389 -11.72 -32.20 18.49
C ALA A 389 -12.79 -31.09 18.36
N GLN A 390 -13.36 -30.65 19.50
CA GLN A 390 -14.32 -29.55 19.53
C GLN A 390 -13.66 -28.21 19.22
N ASP A 391 -12.46 -27.97 19.75
CA ASP A 391 -11.68 -26.76 19.42
C ASP A 391 -11.38 -26.72 17.93
N LYS A 392 -10.87 -27.81 17.37
CA LYS A 392 -10.53 -27.90 15.93
C LYS A 392 -11.76 -27.68 15.05
N ALA A 393 -12.92 -28.21 15.44
CA ALA A 393 -14.17 -27.99 14.72
C ALA A 393 -14.62 -26.51 14.76
N ALA A 394 -14.45 -25.81 15.89
CA ALA A 394 -14.76 -24.38 16.01
C ALA A 394 -13.76 -23.53 15.21
N ILE A 395 -12.45 -23.82 15.32
CA ILE A 395 -11.39 -23.17 14.53
C ILE A 395 -11.70 -23.31 13.03
N ARG A 396 -12.05 -24.52 12.58
CA ARG A 396 -12.43 -24.77 11.18
C ARG A 396 -13.55 -23.85 10.73
N ARG A 397 -14.67 -23.77 11.48
CA ARG A 397 -15.82 -22.93 11.11
C ARG A 397 -15.44 -21.45 11.05
N VAL A 398 -14.74 -20.95 12.07
CA VAL A 398 -14.30 -19.55 12.11
C VAL A 398 -13.35 -19.21 10.96
N PHE A 399 -12.36 -20.05 10.70
CA PHE A 399 -11.41 -19.82 9.61
C PHE A 399 -12.07 -19.92 8.22
N MET A 400 -13.11 -20.74 8.06
CA MET A 400 -13.90 -20.73 6.83
C MET A 400 -14.69 -19.43 6.67
N THR A 401 -15.26 -18.89 7.75
CA THR A 401 -15.93 -17.58 7.75
C THR A 401 -14.94 -16.47 7.38
N TRP A 402 -13.80 -16.38 8.07
CA TRP A 402 -12.79 -15.35 7.80
C TRP A 402 -12.13 -15.49 6.42
N SER A 403 -12.02 -16.72 5.88
CA SER A 403 -11.58 -16.92 4.49
C SER A 403 -12.59 -16.35 3.49
N GLU A 404 -13.88 -16.49 3.75
CA GLU A 404 -14.93 -15.88 2.93
C GLU A 404 -14.95 -14.36 3.09
N ASP A 405 -14.68 -13.83 4.28
CA ASP A 405 -14.54 -12.39 4.49
C ASP A 405 -13.39 -11.81 3.64
N CYS A 406 -12.24 -12.50 3.61
CA CYS A 406 -11.11 -12.12 2.75
C CYS A 406 -11.52 -12.07 1.27
N LEU A 407 -12.35 -13.01 0.80
CA LEU A 407 -12.81 -13.05 -0.59
C LEU A 407 -13.81 -11.94 -0.95
N ASN A 408 -14.39 -11.26 0.04
CA ASN A 408 -15.39 -10.21 -0.16
C ASN A 408 -14.94 -8.87 0.46
N ALA A 409 -13.65 -8.74 0.76
CA ALA A 409 -13.11 -7.58 1.48
C ALA A 409 -13.18 -6.28 0.66
N TYR A 410 -13.65 -5.20 1.28
CA TYR A 410 -13.77 -3.89 0.64
C TYR A 410 -13.29 -2.79 1.59
N THR A 411 -12.06 -2.93 2.08
CA THR A 411 -11.42 -2.04 3.04
C THR A 411 -10.87 -0.78 2.36
N THR A 412 -10.13 -0.95 1.26
CA THR A 412 -9.48 0.11 0.48
C THR A 412 -9.97 0.19 -0.98
N GLY A 413 -10.97 -0.62 -1.34
CA GLY A 413 -11.65 -0.54 -2.63
C GLY A 413 -11.34 -1.71 -3.56
N GLY A 414 -11.72 -2.93 -3.16
CA GLY A 414 -11.58 -4.15 -3.95
C GLY A 414 -10.33 -4.97 -3.59
N ASP A 415 -10.13 -5.24 -2.30
CA ASP A 415 -8.88 -5.83 -1.76
C ASP A 415 -8.88 -7.36 -1.81
N HIS A 416 -9.40 -7.91 -2.92
CA HIS A 416 -9.44 -9.32 -3.24
C HIS A 416 -9.44 -9.57 -4.77
N PRO A 417 -9.06 -10.76 -5.23
CA PRO A 417 -9.17 -11.13 -6.63
C PRO A 417 -10.62 -11.10 -7.12
N ASN A 418 -10.84 -10.52 -8.30
CA ASN A 418 -12.13 -10.43 -8.97
C ASN A 418 -11.97 -10.88 -10.44
N PRO A 419 -12.85 -11.74 -10.99
CA PRO A 419 -14.03 -12.35 -10.38
C PRO A 419 -13.72 -13.41 -9.32
N ILE A 420 -14.48 -13.42 -8.23
CA ILE A 420 -14.36 -14.41 -7.15
C ILE A 420 -14.59 -15.83 -7.69
N GLY A 421 -13.70 -16.77 -7.34
CA GLY A 421 -13.78 -18.18 -7.76
C GLY A 421 -13.16 -18.48 -9.13
N VAL A 422 -12.66 -17.47 -9.84
CA VAL A 422 -11.81 -17.67 -11.02
C VAL A 422 -10.38 -17.97 -10.56
N LEU A 423 -9.79 -19.04 -11.10
CA LEU A 423 -8.44 -19.51 -10.74
C LEU A 423 -7.58 -19.68 -11.99
N ASN A 424 -6.29 -19.37 -11.89
CA ASN A 424 -5.26 -19.61 -12.92
C ASN A 424 -5.66 -19.11 -14.32
N SER A 425 -6.26 -17.92 -14.38
CA SER A 425 -6.86 -17.40 -15.60
C SER A 425 -6.53 -15.93 -15.81
N THR A 426 -6.31 -15.56 -17.08
CA THR A 426 -6.14 -14.17 -17.50
C THR A 426 -7.39 -13.32 -17.26
N ALA A 427 -8.55 -13.92 -16.96
CA ALA A 427 -9.72 -13.19 -16.49
C ALA A 427 -9.50 -12.47 -15.15
N LEU A 428 -8.50 -12.89 -14.37
CA LEU A 428 -8.03 -12.19 -13.16
C LEU A 428 -7.14 -10.98 -13.47
N LEU A 429 -6.79 -10.76 -14.74
CA LEU A 429 -5.99 -9.65 -15.23
C LEU A 429 -6.78 -8.92 -16.31
N PRO A 430 -7.79 -8.10 -15.96
CA PRO A 430 -8.60 -7.40 -16.94
C PRO A 430 -7.74 -6.61 -17.95
N GLY A 431 -7.95 -6.86 -19.24
CA GLY A 431 -7.13 -6.27 -20.31
C GLY A 431 -5.68 -6.78 -20.37
N GLY A 432 -5.37 -7.87 -19.66
CA GLY A 432 -4.02 -8.41 -19.49
C GLY A 432 -3.19 -7.70 -18.43
N ASN A 433 -3.76 -6.77 -17.65
CA ASN A 433 -3.02 -5.93 -16.72
C ASN A 433 -3.09 -6.43 -15.27
N ALA A 434 -1.97 -6.33 -14.55
CA ALA A 434 -1.92 -6.60 -13.12
C ALA A 434 -2.77 -5.57 -12.34
N PRO A 435 -3.64 -6.00 -11.42
CA PRO A 435 -4.36 -5.08 -10.56
C PRO A 435 -3.39 -4.51 -9.52
N ARG A 436 -3.20 -3.20 -9.52
CA ARG A 436 -2.24 -2.54 -8.62
C ARG A 436 -2.56 -2.72 -7.14
N ILE A 437 -3.83 -2.90 -6.80
CA ILE A 437 -4.28 -3.24 -5.45
C ILE A 437 -3.65 -4.56 -4.96
N ALA A 438 -3.13 -5.43 -5.84
CA ALA A 438 -2.40 -6.62 -5.43
C ALA A 438 -1.07 -6.35 -4.71
N ALA A 439 -0.64 -5.08 -4.61
CA ALA A 439 0.48 -4.63 -3.80
C ALA A 439 0.08 -3.80 -2.56
N ASN A 440 -1.23 -3.66 -2.28
CA ASN A 440 -1.74 -2.92 -1.12
C ASN A 440 -1.61 -3.74 0.19
N ASN A 441 -1.39 -3.05 1.31
CA ASN A 441 -1.20 -3.66 2.63
C ASN A 441 -2.33 -4.62 3.05
N TYR A 442 -3.60 -4.24 2.85
CA TYR A 442 -4.75 -5.09 3.18
C TYR A 442 -4.85 -6.28 2.23
N TYR A 443 -4.75 -6.06 0.93
CA TYR A 443 -4.75 -7.15 -0.05
C TYR A 443 -3.66 -8.18 0.26
N LEU A 444 -2.43 -7.72 0.55
CA LEU A 444 -1.29 -8.59 0.86
C LEU A 444 -1.50 -9.36 2.16
N ASN A 445 -2.12 -8.75 3.17
CA ASN A 445 -2.45 -9.44 4.41
C ASN A 445 -3.57 -10.47 4.20
N HIS A 446 -4.65 -10.13 3.51
CA HIS A 446 -5.72 -11.06 3.17
C HIS A 446 -5.19 -12.27 2.39
N ALA A 447 -4.30 -12.04 1.42
CA ALA A 447 -3.61 -13.10 0.68
C ALA A 447 -2.84 -14.04 1.62
N ARG A 448 -2.12 -13.49 2.60
CA ARG A 448 -1.44 -14.28 3.64
C ARG A 448 -2.42 -15.06 4.50
N LEU A 449 -3.49 -14.44 4.99
CA LEU A 449 -4.49 -15.07 5.87
C LEU A 449 -5.21 -16.22 5.17
N ILE A 450 -5.78 -15.98 3.98
CA ILE A 450 -6.48 -17.01 3.20
C ILE A 450 -5.55 -18.13 2.75
N THR A 451 -4.23 -17.89 2.72
CA THR A 451 -3.22 -18.94 2.50
C THR A 451 -2.94 -19.74 3.77
N MET A 452 -2.74 -19.07 4.92
CA MET A 452 -2.27 -19.71 6.14
C MET A 452 -3.39 -20.50 6.84
N MET A 453 -4.59 -19.96 6.95
CA MET A 453 -5.74 -20.62 7.59
C MET A 453 -5.98 -22.06 7.10
N PRO A 454 -6.05 -22.35 5.78
CA PRO A 454 -6.27 -23.71 5.29
C PRO A 454 -5.13 -24.70 5.52
N LEU A 455 -3.95 -24.24 5.94
CA LEU A 455 -2.82 -25.12 6.23
C LEU A 455 -2.78 -25.58 7.70
N THR A 456 -3.70 -25.11 8.54
CA THR A 456 -3.63 -25.28 10.00
C THR A 456 -4.20 -26.59 10.53
N LEU A 457 -5.06 -27.28 9.79
CA LEU A 457 -5.75 -28.51 10.26
C LEU A 457 -5.36 -29.72 9.42
N ASP A 458 -5.26 -30.88 10.07
CA ASP A 458 -5.10 -32.15 9.38
C ASP A 458 -6.38 -32.53 8.63
N ALA A 459 -6.25 -33.36 7.59
CA ALA A 459 -7.37 -33.77 6.75
C ALA A 459 -8.54 -34.37 7.54
N ALA A 460 -8.24 -35.09 8.63
CA ALA A 460 -9.26 -35.71 9.48
C ALA A 460 -10.07 -34.69 10.29
N ASP A 461 -9.51 -33.50 10.54
CA ASP A 461 -10.14 -32.41 11.29
C ASP A 461 -10.85 -31.39 10.37
N ASP A 462 -10.77 -31.59 9.05
CA ASP A 462 -11.36 -30.74 8.02
C ASP A 462 -12.43 -31.48 7.20
N ALA A 463 -13.37 -32.11 7.90
CA ALA A 463 -14.47 -32.85 7.28
C ALA A 463 -15.34 -31.95 6.39
N ALA A 464 -15.86 -32.48 5.28
CA ALA A 464 -16.75 -31.74 4.38
C ALA A 464 -18.05 -31.29 5.06
N SER A 465 -18.45 -30.06 4.79
CA SER A 465 -19.74 -29.50 5.23
C SER A 465 -20.91 -30.18 4.50
N ASP A 466 -20.73 -30.52 3.23
CA ASP A 466 -21.61 -31.37 2.43
C ASP A 466 -20.80 -32.57 1.89
N PRO A 467 -20.99 -33.77 2.48
CA PRO A 467 -20.29 -34.99 2.05
C PRO A 467 -20.61 -35.44 0.62
N THR A 468 -21.63 -34.86 -0.03
CA THR A 468 -21.99 -35.18 -1.42
C THR A 468 -21.20 -34.38 -2.44
N LEU A 469 -20.50 -33.33 -2.01
CA LEU A 469 -19.66 -32.49 -2.85
C LEU A 469 -18.18 -32.85 -2.66
N PRO A 470 -17.33 -32.72 -3.70
CA PRO A 470 -15.89 -32.85 -3.54
C PRO A 470 -15.33 -31.87 -2.49
N ASP A 471 -14.31 -32.29 -1.74
CA ASP A 471 -13.66 -31.45 -0.72
C ASP A 471 -13.14 -30.12 -1.29
N SER A 472 -12.72 -30.10 -2.56
CA SER A 472 -12.20 -28.93 -3.26
C SER A 472 -13.24 -27.91 -3.70
N VAL A 473 -14.54 -28.18 -3.50
CA VAL A 473 -15.57 -27.15 -3.68
C VAL A 473 -15.37 -26.06 -2.63
N ARG A 474 -15.25 -24.80 -3.06
CA ARG A 474 -15.03 -23.66 -2.17
C ARG A 474 -16.10 -23.62 -1.07
N GLY A 475 -15.68 -23.50 0.17
CA GLY A 475 -16.56 -23.47 1.34
C GLY A 475 -17.10 -24.85 1.76
N ASN A 476 -16.74 -25.95 1.08
CA ASN A 476 -17.08 -27.29 1.53
C ASN A 476 -16.11 -27.80 2.59
N THR A 477 -14.82 -27.47 2.45
CA THR A 477 -13.77 -27.69 3.45
C THR A 477 -13.00 -26.40 3.68
N LEU A 478 -12.27 -26.29 4.78
CA LEU A 478 -11.35 -25.18 4.98
C LEU A 478 -10.24 -25.22 3.92
N ARG A 479 -9.67 -26.40 3.62
CA ARG A 479 -8.63 -26.55 2.59
C ARG A 479 -9.07 -26.16 1.17
N SER A 480 -10.37 -26.11 0.88
CA SER A 480 -10.88 -25.60 -0.39
C SER A 480 -10.44 -24.17 -0.73
N TYR A 481 -10.19 -23.34 0.28
CA TYR A 481 -9.73 -21.96 0.07
C TYR A 481 -8.28 -21.88 -0.42
N LEU A 482 -7.47 -22.93 -0.22
CA LEU A 482 -6.08 -22.97 -0.70
C LEU A 482 -5.99 -22.85 -2.23
N LEU A 483 -7.01 -23.33 -2.95
CA LEU A 483 -7.10 -23.18 -4.40
C LEU A 483 -7.27 -21.71 -4.82
N ASN A 484 -7.99 -20.90 -4.04
CA ASN A 484 -8.09 -19.46 -4.28
C ASN A 484 -6.78 -18.77 -3.89
N ALA A 485 -6.20 -19.13 -2.75
CA ALA A 485 -4.94 -18.59 -2.28
C ALA A 485 -3.82 -18.73 -3.32
N THR A 486 -3.64 -19.92 -3.89
CA THR A 486 -2.61 -20.16 -4.92
C THR A 486 -3.07 -19.74 -6.30
N GLY A 487 -4.32 -20.02 -6.69
CA GLY A 487 -4.82 -19.83 -8.04
C GLY A 487 -5.32 -18.43 -8.38
N ALA A 488 -5.62 -17.59 -7.40
CA ALA A 488 -6.13 -16.24 -7.62
C ALA A 488 -5.29 -15.16 -6.95
N TRP A 489 -5.06 -15.26 -5.64
CA TRP A 489 -4.30 -14.27 -4.87
C TRP A 489 -2.84 -14.25 -5.30
N LEU A 490 -2.17 -15.40 -5.23
CA LEU A 490 -0.77 -15.55 -5.65
C LEU A 490 -0.61 -15.32 -7.16
N TYR A 491 -1.63 -15.59 -7.97
CA TYR A 491 -1.64 -15.30 -9.40
C TYR A 491 -1.53 -13.78 -9.68
N GLN A 492 -2.33 -12.96 -9.00
CA GLN A 492 -2.27 -11.50 -9.12
C GLN A 492 -1.02 -10.91 -8.45
N GLN A 493 -0.58 -11.45 -7.30
CA GLN A 493 0.70 -11.07 -6.68
C GLN A 493 1.89 -11.36 -7.62
N TYR A 494 1.93 -12.53 -8.26
CA TYR A 494 2.96 -12.86 -9.23
C TYR A 494 2.93 -11.90 -10.43
N ALA A 495 1.75 -11.57 -10.95
CA ALA A 495 1.61 -10.57 -12.01
C ALA A 495 2.09 -9.17 -11.59
N MET A 496 2.08 -8.85 -10.30
CA MET A 496 2.46 -7.55 -9.75
C MET A 496 3.96 -7.47 -9.40
N PHE A 497 4.52 -8.51 -8.76
CA PHE A 497 5.86 -8.51 -8.18
C PHE A 497 6.93 -9.20 -9.03
N GLU A 498 6.57 -10.12 -9.93
CA GLU A 498 7.58 -10.76 -10.79
C GLU A 498 7.95 -9.85 -11.98
N ALA A 499 9.18 -10.00 -12.48
CA ALA A 499 9.69 -9.26 -13.61
C ALA A 499 8.71 -9.32 -14.82
N PRO A 500 8.43 -8.17 -15.49
CA PRO A 500 7.39 -8.11 -16.52
C PRO A 500 7.56 -9.09 -17.67
N ALA A 501 8.81 -9.36 -18.08
CA ALA A 501 9.10 -10.32 -19.15
C ALA A 501 8.77 -11.76 -18.73
N THR A 502 9.12 -12.13 -17.49
CA THR A 502 8.83 -13.44 -16.90
C THR A 502 7.33 -13.64 -16.76
N VAL A 503 6.58 -12.67 -16.23
CA VAL A 503 5.11 -12.76 -16.11
C VAL A 503 4.46 -12.96 -17.48
N ARG A 504 4.85 -12.15 -18.48
CA ARG A 504 4.28 -12.24 -19.83
C ARG A 504 4.53 -13.61 -20.46
N ALA A 505 5.73 -14.17 -20.29
CA ALA A 505 6.04 -15.51 -20.74
C ALA A 505 5.21 -16.58 -20.00
N THR A 506 5.17 -16.53 -18.67
CA THR A 506 4.47 -17.51 -17.83
C THR A 506 2.97 -17.54 -18.07
N PHE A 507 2.33 -16.38 -18.26
CA PHE A 507 0.88 -16.25 -18.45
C PHE A 507 0.46 -16.08 -19.92
N ASN A 508 1.40 -16.16 -20.86
CA ASN A 508 1.17 -15.94 -22.29
C ASN A 508 0.42 -14.63 -22.58
N LEU A 509 0.89 -13.53 -21.98
CA LEU A 509 0.29 -12.20 -22.12
C LEU A 509 0.97 -11.41 -23.26
N PRO A 510 0.23 -10.50 -23.93
CA PRO A 510 0.81 -9.67 -24.98
C PRO A 510 1.91 -8.75 -24.43
N ALA A 511 2.81 -8.30 -25.30
CA ALA A 511 3.89 -7.39 -24.93
C ALA A 511 3.37 -6.06 -24.31
N THR A 512 2.15 -5.66 -24.65
CA THR A 512 1.45 -4.47 -24.16
C THR A 512 0.84 -4.62 -22.75
N ALA A 513 0.84 -5.83 -22.18
CA ALA A 513 0.31 -6.06 -20.84
C ALA A 513 1.13 -5.30 -19.78
N SER A 514 0.43 -4.53 -18.94
CA SER A 514 1.01 -3.81 -17.79
C SER A 514 1.10 -4.75 -16.59
N VAL A 515 2.26 -5.37 -16.41
CA VAL A 515 2.59 -6.32 -15.34
C VAL A 515 3.97 -6.01 -14.75
N GLY A 516 4.29 -6.54 -13.58
CA GLY A 516 5.57 -6.30 -12.89
C GLY A 516 5.74 -4.85 -12.41
N LEU A 517 4.63 -4.20 -12.00
CA LEU A 517 4.64 -2.81 -11.55
C LEU A 517 5.29 -2.63 -10.16
N ALA A 518 5.46 -3.71 -9.39
CA ALA A 518 6.21 -3.77 -8.14
C ALA A 518 7.50 -4.62 -8.23
N SER A 519 7.90 -5.07 -9.43
CA SER A 519 9.06 -5.95 -9.61
C SER A 519 10.41 -5.28 -9.36
N GLY A 520 10.39 -3.97 -9.16
CA GLY A 520 11.56 -3.18 -8.85
C GLY A 520 12.14 -3.44 -7.47
N GLY A 521 11.38 -4.06 -6.56
CA GLY A 521 11.75 -4.25 -5.16
C GLY A 521 11.42 -3.04 -4.28
N VAL A 522 10.81 -1.98 -4.83
CA VAL A 522 10.37 -0.82 -4.05
C VAL A 522 9.04 -1.15 -3.35
N ALA A 523 8.95 -0.82 -2.06
CA ALA A 523 7.70 -0.85 -1.31
C ALA A 523 6.73 0.24 -1.82
N VAL A 524 5.80 -0.12 -2.71
CA VAL A 524 5.03 0.84 -3.51
C VAL A 524 4.12 1.79 -2.69
N GLU A 525 3.74 1.42 -1.47
CA GLU A 525 2.94 2.23 -0.53
C GLU A 525 3.76 3.18 0.35
N GLY A 526 5.09 3.23 0.17
CA GLY A 526 5.98 4.04 1.01
C GLY A 526 6.71 3.23 2.08
N GLY A 527 7.58 3.90 2.84
CA GLY A 527 8.47 3.19 3.77
C GLY A 527 7.80 2.74 5.07
N LEU A 528 6.75 3.42 5.56
CA LEU A 528 5.98 2.94 6.71
C LEU A 528 5.23 1.65 6.38
N TYR A 529 4.52 1.64 5.25
CA TYR A 529 3.72 0.49 4.81
C TYR A 529 4.54 -0.56 4.07
N GLY A 530 5.84 -0.34 3.86
CA GLY A 530 6.74 -1.33 3.27
C GLY A 530 6.87 -2.63 4.07
N HIS A 531 6.45 -2.65 5.34
CA HIS A 531 6.29 -3.89 6.11
C HIS A 531 5.29 -4.87 5.47
N SER A 532 4.38 -4.40 4.60
CA SER A 532 3.41 -5.25 3.90
C SER A 532 4.06 -6.25 2.94
N VAL A 533 5.28 -5.95 2.44
CA VAL A 533 6.10 -6.92 1.71
C VAL A 533 6.42 -8.15 2.58
N GLY A 534 6.54 -7.96 3.89
CA GLY A 534 6.66 -9.02 4.88
C GLY A 534 5.44 -9.95 4.93
N TYR A 535 4.25 -9.49 4.55
CA TYR A 535 3.08 -10.36 4.45
C TYR A 535 3.22 -11.37 3.31
N VAL A 536 3.76 -10.94 2.17
CA VAL A 536 4.09 -11.85 1.05
C VAL A 536 5.15 -12.87 1.49
N GLN A 537 6.19 -12.43 2.19
CA GLN A 537 7.21 -13.35 2.72
C GLN A 537 6.62 -14.34 3.73
N GLY A 538 5.73 -13.89 4.61
CA GLY A 538 5.01 -14.77 5.54
C GLY A 538 4.13 -15.80 4.84
N GLN A 539 3.47 -15.41 3.73
CA GLN A 539 2.68 -16.29 2.88
C GLN A 539 3.56 -17.35 2.18
N LEU A 540 4.67 -16.91 1.57
CA LEU A 540 5.60 -17.79 0.86
C LEU A 540 6.30 -18.76 1.81
N LEU A 541 6.71 -18.30 2.99
CA LEU A 541 7.28 -19.14 4.04
C LEU A 541 6.28 -20.21 4.51
N ALA A 542 5.01 -19.83 4.68
CA ALA A 542 3.95 -20.78 5.03
C ALA A 542 3.76 -21.86 3.96
N LEU A 543 3.72 -21.48 2.68
CA LEU A 543 3.62 -22.44 1.57
C LEU A 543 4.85 -23.36 1.51
N GLN A 544 6.06 -22.82 1.70
CA GLN A 544 7.30 -23.59 1.72
C GLN A 544 7.34 -24.59 2.88
N THR A 545 7.02 -24.15 4.09
CA THR A 545 7.05 -25.00 5.30
C THR A 545 5.93 -26.04 5.30
N ALA A 546 4.78 -25.74 4.68
CA ALA A 546 3.70 -26.69 4.48
C ALA A 546 3.92 -27.66 3.30
N GLY A 547 4.98 -27.48 2.50
CA GLY A 547 5.28 -28.32 1.33
C GLY A 547 4.37 -28.11 0.12
N ILE A 548 3.80 -26.91 -0.04
CA ILE A 548 2.86 -26.53 -1.11
C ILE A 548 3.56 -25.68 -2.18
N THR A 549 4.85 -25.91 -2.43
CA THR A 549 5.66 -25.13 -3.39
C THR A 549 5.84 -25.78 -4.76
N ASP A 550 5.21 -26.94 -5.00
CA ASP A 550 5.21 -27.59 -6.32
C ASP A 550 4.35 -26.78 -7.33
N PRO A 551 4.93 -26.28 -8.43
CA PRO A 551 4.19 -25.58 -9.48
C PRO A 551 3.06 -26.41 -10.13
N ALA A 552 3.16 -27.74 -10.14
CA ALA A 552 2.11 -28.61 -10.67
C ALA A 552 0.84 -28.58 -9.80
N VAL A 553 0.97 -28.20 -8.53
CA VAL A 553 -0.10 -28.17 -7.55
C VAL A 553 -0.57 -26.73 -7.29
N SER A 554 0.37 -25.80 -7.14
CA SER A 554 0.10 -24.40 -6.76
C SER A 554 0.05 -23.44 -7.95
N GLY A 555 0.25 -23.94 -9.17
CA GLY A 555 0.39 -23.14 -10.38
C GLY A 555 1.78 -22.49 -10.51
N PRO A 556 2.16 -22.04 -11.72
CA PRO A 556 3.49 -21.50 -11.98
C PRO A 556 3.81 -20.22 -11.18
N GLN A 557 2.80 -19.48 -10.72
CA GLN A 557 2.94 -18.29 -9.88
C GLN A 557 3.65 -18.56 -8.54
N ILE A 558 3.70 -19.80 -8.06
CA ILE A 558 4.47 -20.15 -6.86
C ILE A 558 5.97 -19.86 -7.01
N ASN A 559 6.45 -19.74 -8.26
CA ASN A 559 7.80 -19.33 -8.54
C ASN A 559 8.12 -17.88 -8.09
N LEU A 560 7.14 -17.10 -7.61
CA LEU A 560 7.40 -15.86 -6.89
C LEU A 560 8.40 -16.05 -5.74
N ILE A 561 8.42 -17.24 -5.12
CA ILE A 561 9.40 -17.60 -4.08
C ILE A 561 10.87 -17.55 -4.57
N ASN A 562 11.08 -17.60 -5.89
CA ASN A 562 12.39 -17.57 -6.55
C ASN A 562 12.68 -16.23 -7.25
N SER A 563 11.79 -15.24 -7.12
CA SER A 563 11.91 -14.01 -7.89
C SER A 563 13.11 -13.17 -7.46
N SER A 564 13.81 -12.62 -8.45
CA SER A 564 14.89 -11.64 -8.25
C SER A 564 14.42 -10.32 -7.62
N THR A 565 13.09 -10.09 -7.51
CA THR A 565 12.54 -8.92 -6.82
C THR A 565 12.98 -8.85 -5.35
N TRP A 566 13.32 -10.00 -4.74
CA TRP A 566 13.77 -10.06 -3.36
C TRP A 566 15.20 -9.52 -3.18
N ASP A 567 16.12 -9.87 -4.08
CA ASP A 567 17.46 -9.26 -4.13
C ASP A 567 17.36 -7.74 -4.35
N ARG A 568 16.43 -7.33 -5.21
CA ARG A 568 16.18 -5.92 -5.51
C ARG A 568 15.58 -5.17 -4.32
N TYR A 569 14.67 -5.78 -3.55
CA TYR A 569 14.14 -5.20 -2.32
C TYR A 569 15.25 -4.91 -1.31
N VAL A 570 16.15 -5.87 -1.12
CA VAL A 570 17.32 -5.70 -0.24
C VAL A 570 18.21 -4.55 -0.74
N HIS A 571 18.53 -4.51 -2.04
CA HIS A 571 19.35 -3.43 -2.61
C HIS A 571 18.68 -2.05 -2.52
N HIS A 572 17.38 -1.97 -2.76
CA HIS A 572 16.57 -0.75 -2.62
C HIS A 572 16.63 -0.22 -1.18
N PHE A 573 16.35 -1.07 -0.21
CA PHE A 573 16.27 -0.67 1.20
C PHE A 573 17.60 -0.07 1.69
N TYR A 574 18.73 -0.72 1.40
CA TYR A 574 20.05 -0.16 1.72
C TYR A 574 20.33 1.16 0.97
N SER A 575 19.88 1.26 -0.29
CA SER A 575 20.05 2.46 -1.10
C SER A 575 19.29 3.67 -0.55
N MET A 576 18.24 3.49 0.25
CA MET A 576 17.53 4.58 0.94
C MET A 576 18.21 5.06 2.22
N MET A 577 19.08 4.23 2.82
CA MET A 577 19.69 4.54 4.13
C MET A 577 20.78 5.60 4.00
N VAL A 578 20.75 6.56 4.94
CA VAL A 578 21.86 7.51 5.10
C VAL A 578 23.16 6.77 5.44
N PRO A 579 24.35 7.28 5.05
CA PRO A 579 25.60 6.53 5.21
C PRO A 579 25.99 6.23 6.66
N LYS A 580 25.63 7.11 7.60
CA LYS A 580 26.04 7.01 9.01
C LYS A 580 24.85 7.16 9.95
N GLN A 581 24.79 6.28 10.94
CA GLN A 581 23.85 6.37 12.05
C GLN A 581 24.08 7.62 12.90
N GLN A 582 23.00 8.14 13.45
CA GLN A 582 22.99 9.34 14.28
C GLN A 582 22.34 9.03 15.63
N VAL A 583 22.76 9.73 16.68
CA VAL A 583 22.02 9.74 17.96
C VAL A 583 21.31 11.09 18.05
N PRO A 584 19.98 11.15 17.87
CA PRO A 584 19.25 12.41 17.88
C PRO A 584 19.31 13.02 19.28
N TRP A 585 19.82 14.25 19.41
CA TRP A 585 19.97 14.89 20.72
C TRP A 585 18.63 15.16 21.42
N GLN A 586 17.55 15.41 20.66
CA GLN A 586 16.20 15.61 21.18
C GLN A 586 15.55 14.31 21.68
N GLN A 587 16.03 13.16 21.21
CA GLN A 587 15.48 11.84 21.49
C GLN A 587 16.61 10.82 21.71
N SER A 588 17.58 11.16 22.57
CA SER A 588 18.79 10.35 22.79
C SER A 588 18.50 8.94 23.34
N TYR A 589 17.31 8.74 23.91
CA TYR A 589 16.81 7.44 24.37
C TYR A 589 16.61 6.42 23.24
N LEU A 590 16.47 6.88 21.98
CA LEU A 590 16.42 5.99 20.81
C LEU A 590 17.76 5.29 20.56
N GLY A 591 18.87 5.82 21.10
CA GLY A 591 20.21 5.39 20.74
C GLY A 591 20.53 5.71 19.27
N PRO A 592 21.46 4.97 18.63
CA PRO A 592 21.77 5.20 17.22
C PRO A 592 20.63 4.76 16.30
N ILE A 593 20.33 5.57 15.30
CA ILE A 593 19.34 5.31 14.25
C ILE A 593 19.92 5.59 12.86
N TYR A 594 19.44 4.88 11.84
CA TYR A 594 19.62 5.27 10.44
C TYR A 594 18.36 5.95 9.93
N GLN A 595 18.47 7.22 9.56
CA GLN A 595 17.43 7.86 8.78
C GLN A 595 17.39 7.28 7.36
N ILE A 596 16.23 7.36 6.72
CA ILE A 596 16.01 6.84 5.37
C ILE A 596 15.32 7.88 4.50
N MET A 597 15.54 7.80 3.19
CA MET A 597 14.81 8.55 2.15
C MET A 597 13.39 8.02 2.00
N ASN A 598 12.60 8.23 3.05
CA ASN A 598 11.22 7.79 3.16
C ASN A 598 10.30 8.58 2.23
N PHE A 599 9.16 7.99 1.88
CA PHE A 599 8.13 8.53 0.99
C PHE A 599 6.79 7.86 1.34
N GLY A 600 5.68 8.41 0.83
CA GLY A 600 4.33 7.98 1.20
C GLY A 600 3.91 8.47 2.58
N ASP A 601 2.96 7.78 3.23
CA ASP A 601 2.61 8.06 4.62
C ASP A 601 3.73 7.60 5.57
N VAL A 602 4.11 8.46 6.52
CA VAL A 602 5.27 8.24 7.39
C VAL A 602 4.97 8.68 8.83
N LEU A 603 5.24 7.79 9.78
CA LEU A 603 5.23 8.12 11.22
C LEU A 603 6.63 8.43 11.76
N ARG A 604 7.67 7.85 11.16
CA ARG A 604 9.08 7.92 11.62
C ARG A 604 10.00 7.93 10.42
N ILE A 605 11.04 8.75 10.46
CA ILE A 605 11.97 8.95 9.33
C ILE A 605 13.22 8.04 9.39
N TRP A 606 13.19 6.99 10.20
CA TRP A 606 14.30 6.07 10.42
C TRP A 606 13.88 4.61 10.26
N VAL A 607 14.86 3.71 10.16
CA VAL A 607 14.63 2.26 10.13
C VAL A 607 14.05 1.79 11.46
N THR A 608 12.84 1.25 11.42
CA THR A 608 12.05 0.85 12.58
C THR A 608 11.95 -0.68 12.71
N PRO A 609 11.50 -1.22 13.86
CA PRO A 609 11.55 -2.65 14.14
C PRO A 609 10.71 -3.48 13.18
N ASP A 610 9.59 -2.96 12.68
CA ASP A 610 8.74 -3.63 11.69
C ASP A 610 9.52 -4.00 10.40
N ASN A 611 10.50 -3.18 10.00
CA ASN A 611 11.30 -3.46 8.80
C ASN A 611 12.10 -4.77 8.91
N MET A 612 12.50 -5.18 10.12
CA MET A 612 13.27 -6.43 10.32
C MET A 612 12.47 -7.67 9.91
N THR A 613 11.14 -7.62 10.03
CA THR A 613 10.25 -8.76 9.83
C THR A 613 10.34 -9.26 8.39
N THR A 614 10.31 -8.35 7.41
CA THR A 614 10.42 -8.70 5.98
C THR A 614 11.73 -9.43 5.66
N PHE A 615 12.86 -8.89 6.12
CA PHE A 615 14.17 -9.51 5.89
C PHE A 615 14.28 -10.88 6.57
N THR A 616 13.76 -10.99 7.79
CA THR A 616 13.84 -12.23 8.57
C THR A 616 13.00 -13.34 7.94
N LEU A 617 11.76 -13.06 7.53
CA LEU A 617 10.90 -14.03 6.85
C LEU A 617 11.46 -14.44 5.48
N MET A 618 12.08 -13.51 4.75
CA MET A 618 12.79 -13.80 3.49
C MET A 618 13.96 -14.76 3.73
N ALA A 619 14.83 -14.46 4.70
CA ALA A 619 15.96 -15.33 5.04
C ALA A 619 15.50 -16.72 5.50
N PHE A 620 14.41 -16.83 6.24
CA PHE A 620 13.86 -18.13 6.64
C PHE A 620 13.28 -18.92 5.46
N THR A 621 12.63 -18.23 4.52
CA THR A 621 12.15 -18.86 3.28
C THR A 621 13.32 -19.46 2.48
N GLU A 622 14.43 -18.74 2.40
CA GLU A 622 15.67 -19.19 1.77
C GLU A 622 16.32 -20.37 2.50
N GLN A 623 16.43 -20.31 3.83
CA GLN A 623 17.01 -21.39 4.63
C GLN A 623 16.23 -22.69 4.47
N LYS A 624 14.90 -22.63 4.39
CA LYS A 624 14.04 -23.80 4.11
C LYS A 624 14.25 -24.40 2.73
N ARG A 625 14.96 -23.70 1.85
CA ARG A 625 15.36 -24.13 0.53
C ARG A 625 16.87 -24.43 0.44
N GLY A 626 17.59 -24.42 1.56
CA GLY A 626 19.04 -24.63 1.61
C GLY A 626 19.87 -23.44 1.15
N LEU A 627 19.30 -22.24 1.13
CA LEU A 627 19.95 -21.00 0.74
C LEU A 627 20.21 -20.11 1.97
N ALA A 628 21.14 -19.16 1.82
CA ALA A 628 21.48 -18.20 2.87
C ALA A 628 21.81 -16.80 2.31
N THR A 629 21.30 -16.49 1.11
CA THR A 629 21.64 -15.28 0.34
C THR A 629 21.47 -14.02 1.17
N HIS A 630 20.36 -13.91 1.90
CA HIS A 630 20.01 -12.71 2.67
C HIS A 630 20.08 -12.89 4.19
N LEU A 631 20.65 -14.00 4.68
CA LEU A 631 20.72 -14.26 6.13
C LEU A 631 21.54 -13.20 6.87
N ASN A 632 22.69 -12.80 6.31
CA ASN A 632 23.54 -11.79 6.94
C ASN A 632 22.94 -10.38 6.80
N ASP A 633 22.21 -10.10 5.73
CA ASP A 633 21.46 -8.85 5.59
C ASP A 633 20.37 -8.74 6.67
N ALA A 634 19.59 -9.81 6.87
CA ALA A 634 18.57 -9.86 7.91
C ALA A 634 19.16 -9.65 9.31
N ARG A 635 20.26 -10.34 9.64
CA ARG A 635 20.98 -10.17 10.92
C ARG A 635 21.52 -8.75 11.07
N TRP A 636 22.12 -8.19 10.02
CA TRP A 636 22.69 -6.85 10.08
C TRP A 636 21.62 -5.77 10.26
N ILE A 637 20.51 -5.85 9.52
CA ILE A 637 19.37 -4.93 9.69
C ILE A 637 18.84 -5.02 11.12
N ALA A 638 18.50 -6.24 11.56
CA ALA A 638 17.93 -6.49 12.88
C ALA A 638 18.84 -6.06 14.04
N LEU A 639 20.16 -6.14 13.86
CA LEU A 639 21.13 -5.80 14.91
C LEU A 639 21.59 -4.34 14.86
N HIS A 640 21.92 -3.82 13.68
CA HIS A 640 22.63 -2.54 13.53
C HIS A 640 21.78 -1.42 12.92
N ALA A 641 20.78 -1.72 12.10
CA ALA A 641 20.02 -0.68 11.40
C ALA A 641 18.86 -0.12 12.23
N VAL A 642 18.13 -1.01 12.90
CA VAL A 642 16.97 -0.68 13.74
C VAL A 642 17.41 0.13 14.96
N GLU A 643 16.53 1.01 15.48
CA GLU A 643 16.85 1.94 16.55
C GLU A 643 17.49 1.30 17.78
N GLY A 644 18.50 1.98 18.32
CA GLY A 644 19.30 1.52 19.45
C GLY A 644 20.50 0.67 19.03
N GLY A 645 20.60 0.29 17.75
CA GLY A 645 21.67 -0.56 17.23
C GLY A 645 21.82 -1.86 18.02
N ALA A 646 23.04 -2.39 18.09
CA ALA A 646 23.29 -3.69 18.71
C ALA A 646 22.95 -3.70 20.21
N ALA A 647 23.23 -2.59 20.91
CA ALA A 647 22.92 -2.43 22.33
C ALA A 647 21.40 -2.39 22.59
N GLY A 648 20.61 -1.96 21.60
CA GLY A 648 19.15 -1.90 21.68
C GLY A 648 18.43 -3.24 21.50
N LEU A 649 19.12 -4.31 21.05
CA LEU A 649 18.48 -5.58 20.68
C LEU A 649 17.55 -6.13 21.76
N ILE A 650 18.04 -6.25 23.00
CA ILE A 650 17.24 -6.78 24.11
C ILE A 650 16.07 -5.86 24.45
N ASN A 651 16.23 -4.54 24.31
CA ASN A 651 15.14 -3.59 24.54
C ASN A 651 14.00 -3.78 23.53
N ARG A 652 14.33 -3.91 22.25
CA ARG A 652 13.36 -4.16 21.17
C ARG A 652 12.59 -5.45 21.40
N MET A 653 13.29 -6.51 21.83
CA MET A 653 12.64 -7.77 22.19
C MET A 653 11.69 -7.66 23.39
N GLN A 654 11.98 -6.78 24.36
CA GLN A 654 11.17 -6.56 25.56
C GLN A 654 10.01 -5.57 25.36
N ARG A 655 10.04 -4.80 24.27
CA ARG A 655 9.05 -3.78 23.91
C ARG A 655 8.76 -3.79 22.41
N PRO A 656 8.32 -4.94 21.87
CA PRO A 656 8.06 -5.05 20.44
C PRO A 656 6.81 -4.27 20.06
N TRP A 657 6.68 -3.91 18.77
CA TRP A 657 5.40 -3.42 18.24
C TRP A 657 4.43 -4.56 18.00
N ASN A 658 4.97 -5.71 17.58
CA ASN A 658 4.26 -6.98 17.47
C ASN A 658 5.13 -8.09 18.06
N VAL A 659 4.56 -8.93 18.94
CA VAL A 659 5.28 -10.03 19.61
C VAL A 659 6.01 -10.97 18.64
N THR A 660 5.51 -11.08 17.40
CA THR A 660 6.12 -11.87 16.34
C THR A 660 7.59 -11.46 16.15
N GLU A 661 7.91 -10.16 16.26
CA GLU A 661 9.28 -9.65 16.21
C GLU A 661 10.18 -10.31 17.26
N THR A 662 9.73 -10.42 18.51
CA THR A 662 10.49 -11.06 19.60
C THR A 662 10.80 -12.53 19.28
N ILE A 663 9.84 -13.25 18.68
CA ILE A 663 10.03 -14.65 18.25
C ILE A 663 11.03 -14.72 17.09
N LEU A 664 10.88 -13.84 16.09
CA LEU A 664 11.76 -13.76 14.93
C LEU A 664 13.20 -13.42 15.33
N TYR A 665 13.42 -12.49 16.27
CA TYR A 665 14.76 -12.21 16.83
C TYR A 665 15.41 -13.46 17.44
N PHE A 666 14.66 -14.25 18.21
CA PHE A 666 15.17 -15.50 18.78
C PHE A 666 15.50 -16.54 17.70
N MET A 667 14.69 -16.65 16.65
CA MET A 667 14.91 -17.57 15.55
C MET A 667 16.07 -17.15 14.62
N LEU A 668 16.38 -15.85 14.55
CA LEU A 668 17.39 -15.29 13.65
C LEU A 668 18.82 -15.39 14.21
N PHE A 669 18.97 -15.22 15.52
CA PHE A 669 20.28 -15.18 16.19
C PHE A 669 20.66 -16.54 16.78
N ASP A 670 21.30 -17.36 15.93
CA ASP A 670 21.88 -18.65 16.31
C ASP A 670 23.02 -18.47 17.33
N PRO A 671 22.89 -18.94 18.59
CA PRO A 671 23.94 -18.81 19.59
C PRO A 671 25.16 -19.71 19.32
N THR A 672 25.07 -20.65 18.38
CA THR A 672 26.19 -21.51 17.96
C THR A 672 26.99 -20.93 16.80
N ASP A 673 26.48 -19.90 16.14
CA ASP A 673 27.14 -19.21 15.04
C ASP A 673 27.83 -17.94 15.56
N PRO A 674 29.18 -17.88 15.62
CA PRO A 674 29.90 -16.72 16.14
C PRO A 674 29.72 -15.46 15.28
N THR A 675 29.22 -15.58 14.06
CA THR A 675 28.94 -14.44 13.17
C THR A 675 27.53 -13.88 13.35
N ALA A 676 26.62 -14.61 14.02
CA ALA A 676 25.22 -14.21 14.14
C ALA A 676 25.05 -12.86 14.86
N LEU A 677 25.85 -12.59 15.88
CA LEU A 677 25.85 -11.32 16.64
C LEU A 677 26.93 -10.32 16.20
N ASN A 678 27.62 -10.60 15.09
CA ASN A 678 28.60 -9.69 14.50
C ASN A 678 28.60 -9.78 12.97
N PRO A 679 27.44 -9.59 12.30
CA PRO A 679 27.37 -9.60 10.85
C PRO A 679 28.17 -8.41 10.28
N ALA A 680 28.92 -8.66 9.20
CA ALA A 680 29.63 -7.59 8.51
C ALA A 680 28.65 -6.57 7.90
N ASP A 681 29.05 -5.30 7.86
CA ASP A 681 28.28 -4.27 7.18
C ASP A 681 28.26 -4.53 5.67
N PRO A 682 27.09 -4.84 5.07
CA PRO A 682 27.01 -5.19 3.66
C PRO A 682 27.11 -3.96 2.76
N ARG A 683 26.90 -2.76 3.31
CA ARG A 683 26.71 -1.54 2.51
C ARG A 683 27.95 -1.16 1.68
N PRO A 684 29.19 -1.16 2.19
CA PRO A 684 30.36 -0.77 1.39
C PRO A 684 30.59 -1.61 0.13
N ALA A 685 30.07 -2.83 0.08
CA ALA A 685 30.17 -3.73 -1.08
C ALA A 685 29.03 -3.56 -2.10
N ARG A 686 27.98 -2.78 -1.77
CA ARG A 686 26.80 -2.59 -2.62
C ARG A 686 27.05 -1.51 -3.67
N ALA A 687 26.34 -1.62 -4.78
CA ALA A 687 26.37 -0.61 -5.82
C ALA A 687 25.94 0.75 -5.24
N THR A 688 26.54 1.81 -5.77
CA THR A 688 26.22 3.18 -5.36
C THR A 688 24.99 3.75 -6.07
N THR A 689 24.30 2.94 -6.88
CA THR A 689 23.12 3.34 -7.63
C THR A 689 22.07 2.24 -7.64
N PHE A 690 20.81 2.65 -7.58
CA PHE A 690 19.65 1.79 -7.71
C PHE A 690 18.62 2.48 -8.60
N ILE A 691 18.14 1.78 -9.64
CA ILE A 691 17.11 2.26 -10.56
C ILE A 691 15.98 1.25 -10.61
N ASP A 692 14.75 1.72 -10.40
CA ASP A 692 13.52 0.99 -10.63
C ASP A 692 12.65 1.73 -11.69
N PRO A 693 12.67 1.27 -12.94
CA PRO A 693 11.86 1.85 -14.00
C PRO A 693 10.35 1.67 -13.80
N SER A 694 9.90 0.57 -13.18
CA SER A 694 8.47 0.27 -13.03
C SER A 694 7.77 1.21 -12.06
N PHE A 695 8.46 1.59 -10.99
CA PHE A 695 7.97 2.57 -10.01
C PHE A 695 8.51 3.99 -10.27
N GLY A 696 9.49 4.15 -11.17
CA GLY A 696 10.07 5.46 -11.49
C GLY A 696 10.98 6.01 -10.40
N ARG A 697 11.84 5.19 -9.78
CA ARG A 697 12.75 5.59 -8.70
C ARG A 697 14.23 5.45 -9.06
N LEU A 698 15.03 6.45 -8.68
CA LEU A 698 16.48 6.51 -8.85
C LEU A 698 17.13 6.97 -7.54
N LEU A 699 17.96 6.11 -6.95
CA LEU A 699 18.80 6.43 -5.80
C LEU A 699 20.26 6.38 -6.25
N ALA A 700 21.03 7.43 -5.96
CA ALA A 700 22.43 7.50 -6.33
C ALA A 700 23.27 8.12 -5.20
N ARG A 701 24.44 7.54 -4.93
CA ARG A 701 25.41 8.07 -3.98
C ARG A 701 26.81 8.13 -4.59
N ASN A 702 27.65 9.00 -4.07
CA ASN A 702 29.04 9.10 -4.53
C ASN A 702 29.92 7.99 -3.90
N ASP A 703 29.66 7.65 -2.64
CA ASP A 703 30.34 6.58 -1.89
C ASP A 703 29.51 6.14 -0.66
N TRP A 704 29.99 5.12 0.06
CA TRP A 704 29.40 4.61 1.30
C TRP A 704 30.06 5.16 2.57
N THR A 705 30.97 6.13 2.45
CA THR A 705 31.63 6.72 3.61
C THR A 705 30.64 7.57 4.41
N PRO A 706 30.90 7.84 5.71
CA PRO A 706 30.04 8.69 6.53
C PRO A 706 29.71 10.07 5.98
N ASN A 707 30.56 10.61 5.09
CA ASN A 707 30.39 11.94 4.50
C ASN A 707 29.83 11.89 3.08
N GLY A 708 29.47 10.71 2.59
CA GLY A 708 28.89 10.51 1.27
C GLY A 708 27.61 11.33 1.07
N THR A 709 27.40 11.74 -0.17
CA THR A 709 26.18 12.38 -0.66
C THR A 709 25.26 11.34 -1.24
N LEU A 710 23.97 11.48 -0.95
CA LEU A 710 22.90 10.63 -1.45
C LEU A 710 21.85 11.53 -2.11
N PHE A 711 21.49 11.15 -3.33
CA PHE A 711 20.46 11.75 -4.18
C PHE A 711 19.33 10.74 -4.37
N ASP A 712 18.10 11.18 -4.13
CA ASP A 712 16.86 10.45 -4.45
C ASP A 712 16.11 11.20 -5.52
N PHE A 713 15.51 10.48 -6.44
CA PHE A 713 14.50 10.96 -7.36
C PHE A 713 13.40 9.90 -7.48
N HIS A 714 12.13 10.32 -7.42
CA HIS A 714 11.02 9.44 -7.74
C HIS A 714 9.88 10.15 -8.49
N SER A 715 9.25 9.40 -9.38
CA SER A 715 8.06 9.83 -10.12
C SER A 715 7.24 8.58 -10.47
N SER A 716 6.36 8.20 -9.55
CA SER A 716 5.65 6.94 -9.54
C SER A 716 4.19 7.05 -9.94
N TRP A 717 3.58 5.91 -10.25
CA TRP A 717 2.13 5.79 -10.30
C TRP A 717 1.54 5.86 -8.88
N THR A 718 0.37 6.48 -8.74
CA THR A 718 -0.23 6.84 -7.42
C THR A 718 -1.70 6.41 -7.32
N SER A 719 -1.99 5.13 -7.56
CA SER A 719 -3.36 4.62 -7.70
C SER A 719 -3.87 3.75 -6.55
N ILE A 720 -3.08 3.58 -5.49
CA ILE A 720 -3.51 2.93 -4.24
C ILE A 720 -3.27 3.87 -3.05
N ASN A 721 -3.86 3.57 -1.89
CA ASN A 721 -3.70 4.39 -0.68
C ASN A 721 -2.25 4.42 -0.17
N HIS A 722 -1.96 5.38 0.71
CA HIS A 722 -0.63 5.68 1.28
C HIS A 722 0.42 6.24 0.29
N GLN A 723 0.04 6.43 -0.98
CA GLN A 723 0.83 7.13 -1.98
C GLN A 723 0.50 8.62 -2.01
N ASN A 724 1.52 9.48 -2.16
CA ASN A 724 1.39 10.93 -2.09
C ASN A 724 1.28 11.57 -3.48
N CYS A 725 1.00 12.88 -3.53
CA CYS A 725 0.97 13.66 -4.77
C CYS A 725 2.36 14.18 -5.14
N ASP A 726 3.33 13.28 -5.31
CA ASP A 726 4.76 13.55 -5.21
C ASP A 726 5.56 13.18 -6.48
N ALA A 727 4.90 12.97 -7.62
CA ALA A 727 5.62 12.65 -8.85
C ALA A 727 6.64 13.76 -9.20
N GLY A 728 7.84 13.36 -9.60
CA GLY A 728 8.96 14.26 -9.89
C GLY A 728 9.74 14.72 -8.66
N GLN A 729 9.47 14.15 -7.48
CA GLN A 729 10.18 14.46 -6.25
C GLN A 729 11.67 14.12 -6.34
N PHE A 730 12.52 14.91 -5.69
CA PHE A 730 13.93 14.64 -5.44
C PHE A 730 14.38 15.10 -4.04
N GLN A 731 15.41 14.47 -3.46
CA GLN A 731 15.93 14.81 -2.13
C GLN A 731 17.46 14.71 -2.09
N LEU A 732 18.10 15.45 -1.17
CA LEU A 732 19.55 15.48 -1.04
C LEU A 732 19.97 15.39 0.43
N TYR A 733 20.79 14.38 0.71
CA TYR A 733 21.52 14.23 1.98
C TYR A 733 23.01 14.33 1.70
N CYS A 734 23.72 15.19 2.41
CA CYS A 734 25.13 15.47 2.15
C CYS A 734 25.88 15.74 3.45
N ARG A 735 27.09 15.18 3.59
CA ARG A 735 28.01 15.43 4.73
C ARG A 735 27.36 15.26 6.11
N GLY A 736 26.43 14.30 6.24
CA GLY A 736 25.80 13.98 7.52
C GLY A 736 24.47 14.69 7.80
N GLU A 737 23.98 15.53 6.89
CA GLU A 737 22.75 16.30 7.10
C GLU A 737 21.86 16.35 5.86
N TRP A 738 20.56 16.47 6.09
CA TRP A 738 19.58 16.75 5.04
C TRP A 738 19.64 18.22 4.63
N LEU A 739 19.74 18.43 3.33
CA LEU A 739 19.69 19.76 2.72
C LEU A 739 18.28 20.11 2.29
N THR A 740 17.68 19.18 1.56
CA THR A 740 16.30 19.22 1.12
C THR A 740 15.73 17.82 1.25
N LYS A 741 14.52 17.75 1.78
CA LYS A 741 13.80 16.53 2.12
C LYS A 741 12.32 16.83 1.95
N GLU A 742 11.51 15.88 1.50
CA GLU A 742 10.05 16.06 1.58
C GLU A 742 9.59 16.24 3.04
N PHE A 743 8.45 16.87 3.23
CA PHE A 743 7.81 16.88 4.53
C PHE A 743 7.17 15.50 4.78
N SER A 744 7.64 14.77 5.80
CA SER A 744 7.07 13.47 6.14
C SER A 744 5.98 13.61 7.21
N ASN A 745 4.84 12.99 6.93
CA ASN A 745 3.73 12.92 7.87
C ASN A 745 2.84 11.70 7.58
N TYR A 746 1.94 11.40 8.52
CA TYR A 746 0.85 10.46 8.30
C TYR A 746 -0.40 11.30 8.13
N ASP A 747 -0.71 11.71 6.89
CA ASP A 747 -1.60 12.84 6.70
C ASP A 747 -3.08 12.47 6.83
N ASN A 748 -3.71 12.89 7.92
CA ASN A 748 -5.19 12.91 8.01
C ASN A 748 -5.78 14.30 7.72
N SER A 749 -4.93 15.31 7.52
CA SER A 749 -5.33 16.68 7.23
C SER A 749 -5.56 16.93 5.74
N THR A 750 -5.20 15.97 4.88
CA THR A 750 -5.30 16.00 3.40
C THR A 750 -4.39 17.04 2.73
N ASN A 751 -3.72 17.87 3.54
CA ASN A 751 -2.85 18.94 3.07
C ASN A 751 -1.39 18.49 2.94
N GLY A 752 -0.88 17.63 3.83
CA GLY A 752 0.50 17.14 3.81
C GLY A 752 0.82 16.21 2.63
N GLN A 753 -0.17 15.50 2.09
CA GLN A 753 0.02 14.68 0.88
C GLN A 753 0.12 15.50 -0.41
N SER A 754 -0.24 16.80 -0.37
CA SER A 754 -0.26 17.70 -1.52
C SER A 754 1.14 17.96 -2.08
N SER A 755 1.25 18.16 -3.41
CA SER A 755 2.51 18.44 -4.12
C SER A 755 3.31 19.62 -3.57
N ILE A 756 2.67 20.55 -2.85
CA ILE A 756 3.34 21.71 -2.24
C ILE A 756 4.29 21.32 -1.09
N TRP A 757 4.19 20.10 -0.55
CA TRP A 757 5.06 19.59 0.52
C TRP A 757 6.07 18.56 0.01
N HIS A 758 6.18 18.47 -1.31
CA HIS A 758 7.16 17.67 -2.04
C HIS A 758 8.03 18.62 -2.87
N ASN A 759 9.27 18.24 -3.19
CA ASN A 759 10.13 19.07 -4.06
C ASN A 759 9.72 18.85 -5.51
N THR A 760 8.52 19.29 -5.88
CA THR A 760 7.93 19.16 -7.22
C THR A 760 7.14 20.43 -7.59
N LEU A 761 6.41 20.38 -8.70
CA LEU A 761 5.58 21.51 -9.14
C LEU A 761 4.24 21.56 -8.41
N ALA A 762 3.68 22.77 -8.30
CA ALA A 762 2.28 22.99 -7.97
C ALA A 762 1.64 23.87 -9.06
N LEU A 763 0.63 23.33 -9.72
CA LEU A 763 0.02 23.86 -10.93
C LEU A 763 -1.48 24.06 -10.71
N GLN A 764 -1.93 25.31 -10.71
CA GLN A 764 -3.34 25.61 -10.55
C GLN A 764 -4.15 25.08 -11.73
N ASN A 765 -5.17 24.29 -11.43
CA ASN A 765 -6.08 23.76 -12.44
C ASN A 765 -7.33 24.65 -12.55
N TRP A 766 -8.10 24.48 -13.62
CA TRP A 766 -9.32 25.24 -13.89
C TRP A 766 -10.50 24.31 -14.13
N CYS A 767 -11.68 24.72 -13.64
CA CYS A 767 -12.91 23.97 -13.80
C CYS A 767 -13.98 24.87 -14.42
N SER A 768 -14.67 24.34 -15.44
CA SER A 768 -15.70 25.09 -16.17
C SER A 768 -16.89 25.54 -15.32
N GLN A 769 -17.15 24.87 -14.20
CA GLN A 769 -18.22 25.21 -13.25
C GLN A 769 -17.73 26.02 -12.03
N GLY A 770 -16.50 26.52 -12.05
CA GLY A 770 -15.89 27.23 -10.92
C GLY A 770 -15.25 26.26 -9.92
N THR A 771 -15.91 26.00 -8.79
CA THR A 771 -15.41 25.01 -7.81
C THR A 771 -15.94 23.62 -8.16
N PRO A 772 -15.08 22.63 -8.42
CA PRO A 772 -15.51 21.26 -8.69
C PRO A 772 -16.18 20.62 -7.46
N THR A 773 -17.00 19.60 -7.70
CA THR A 773 -17.42 18.64 -6.68
C THR A 773 -16.27 17.68 -6.38
N LEU A 774 -15.72 17.80 -5.17
CA LEU A 774 -14.53 17.12 -4.67
C LEU A 774 -14.89 16.17 -3.52
N GLN A 775 -14.19 15.05 -3.42
CA GLN A 775 -14.15 14.25 -2.20
C GLN A 775 -13.43 15.03 -1.09
N HIS A 776 -13.68 14.68 0.17
CA HIS A 776 -13.19 15.46 1.32
C HIS A 776 -11.66 15.68 1.29
N PHE A 777 -10.90 14.69 0.83
CA PHE A 777 -9.43 14.75 0.74
C PHE A 777 -8.89 15.51 -0.48
N GLU A 778 -9.70 15.73 -1.52
CA GLU A 778 -9.26 16.41 -2.73
C GLU A 778 -9.26 17.94 -2.61
N SER A 779 -9.94 18.49 -1.61
CA SER A 779 -10.11 19.94 -1.44
C SER A 779 -8.77 20.67 -1.35
N SER A 780 -7.86 20.13 -0.54
CA SER A 780 -6.50 20.64 -0.39
C SER A 780 -5.70 20.50 -1.68
N TYR A 781 -5.90 19.43 -2.45
CA TYR A 781 -5.20 19.22 -3.72
C TYR A 781 -5.57 20.28 -4.76
N PHE A 782 -6.87 20.55 -4.92
CA PHE A 782 -7.35 21.57 -5.84
C PHE A 782 -6.84 22.98 -5.49
N ILE A 783 -6.96 23.39 -4.22
CA ILE A 783 -6.53 24.71 -3.75
C ILE A 783 -5.03 24.92 -3.95
N ASN A 784 -4.25 23.87 -3.69
CA ASN A 784 -2.80 23.94 -3.72
C ASN A 784 -2.20 23.72 -5.12
N GLY A 785 -3.01 23.39 -6.14
CA GLY A 785 -2.49 23.03 -7.46
C GLY A 785 -1.71 21.70 -7.45
N SER A 786 -2.16 20.75 -6.64
CA SER A 786 -1.50 19.45 -6.48
C SER A 786 -1.75 18.52 -7.66
N GLN A 787 -0.93 17.48 -7.76
CA GLN A 787 -1.29 16.25 -8.45
C GLN A 787 -2.45 15.54 -7.73
N TYR A 788 -3.01 14.50 -8.37
CA TYR A 788 -4.06 13.65 -7.82
C TYR A 788 -3.55 12.21 -7.64
N ASN A 789 -3.92 11.57 -6.53
CA ASN A 789 -3.59 10.18 -6.18
C ASN A 789 -4.88 9.32 -6.12
N ASN A 790 -4.79 8.11 -5.54
CA ASN A 790 -5.88 7.15 -5.39
C ASN A 790 -6.64 6.84 -6.70
N GLY A 791 -5.92 6.89 -7.83
CA GLY A 791 -6.45 6.56 -9.14
C GLY A 791 -7.34 7.65 -9.75
N LEU A 792 -7.35 8.85 -9.16
CA LEU A 792 -8.11 10.00 -9.65
C LEU A 792 -7.40 10.77 -10.77
N SER A 793 -6.09 10.59 -10.94
CA SER A 793 -5.33 11.22 -12.02
C SER A 793 -5.72 10.67 -13.39
N ALA A 794 -5.44 11.43 -14.45
CA ALA A 794 -5.69 11.03 -15.83
C ALA A 794 -4.78 9.88 -16.29
N GLY A 795 -3.78 9.52 -15.48
CA GLY A 795 -2.84 8.44 -15.71
C GLY A 795 -1.50 8.70 -15.01
N ASP A 796 -0.57 7.77 -15.21
CA ASP A 796 0.73 7.76 -14.56
C ASP A 796 1.72 8.72 -15.22
N PRO A 797 2.79 9.11 -14.50
CA PRO A 797 3.91 9.79 -15.11
C PRO A 797 4.66 8.85 -16.08
N VAL A 798 5.33 9.44 -17.07
CA VAL A 798 6.25 8.71 -17.96
C VAL A 798 7.67 9.13 -17.61
N THR A 799 8.45 8.20 -17.05
CA THR A 799 9.75 8.50 -16.44
C THR A 799 10.86 7.69 -17.12
N VAL A 800 11.95 8.37 -17.48
CA VAL A 800 13.22 7.76 -17.92
C VAL A 800 14.33 8.16 -16.97
N MET A 801 15.24 7.24 -16.68
CA MET A 801 16.34 7.43 -15.72
C MET A 801 17.60 6.74 -16.21
N SER A 802 18.74 7.34 -15.89
CA SER A 802 20.07 6.80 -16.17
C SER A 802 21.07 7.31 -15.15
N ASN A 803 22.26 6.72 -15.17
CA ASN A 803 23.38 7.15 -14.36
C ASN A 803 24.69 6.85 -15.09
N GLY A 804 25.75 7.55 -14.70
CA GLY A 804 27.09 7.32 -15.22
C GLY A 804 28.17 7.81 -14.26
N ALA A 805 29.40 7.87 -14.75
CA ALA A 805 30.52 8.34 -13.94
C ALA A 805 30.32 9.81 -13.55
N GLY A 806 30.05 10.04 -12.26
CA GLY A 806 29.87 11.39 -11.71
C GLY A 806 28.49 12.01 -11.91
N TYR A 807 27.49 11.28 -12.44
CA TYR A 807 26.13 11.83 -12.58
C TYR A 807 25.01 10.81 -12.38
N ALA A 808 23.84 11.33 -12.02
CA ALA A 808 22.55 10.65 -12.12
C ALA A 808 21.55 11.57 -12.84
N TYR A 809 20.72 11.01 -13.72
CA TYR A 809 19.77 11.76 -14.54
C TYR A 809 18.38 11.13 -14.52
N ALA A 810 17.38 11.98 -14.45
CA ALA A 810 16.00 11.59 -14.62
C ALA A 810 15.24 12.62 -15.45
N SER A 811 14.26 12.14 -16.22
CA SER A 811 13.27 12.99 -16.85
C SER A 811 11.89 12.36 -16.79
N THR A 812 10.88 13.17 -16.49
CA THR A 812 9.51 12.70 -16.30
C THR A 812 8.49 13.66 -16.89
N ASP A 813 7.50 13.12 -17.59
CA ASP A 813 6.26 13.80 -17.95
C ASP A 813 5.19 13.45 -16.92
N MET A 814 4.75 14.46 -16.17
CA MET A 814 3.80 14.37 -15.07
C MET A 814 2.45 15.01 -15.43
N THR A 815 2.23 15.36 -16.70
CA THR A 815 1.03 16.10 -17.14
C THR A 815 -0.25 15.39 -16.72
N LYS A 816 -0.27 14.06 -16.82
CA LYS A 816 -1.42 13.23 -16.43
C LYS A 816 -1.67 13.24 -14.92
N CYS A 817 -0.63 13.38 -14.09
CA CYS A 817 -0.74 13.40 -12.64
C CYS A 817 -1.50 14.64 -12.14
N TYR A 818 -1.38 15.78 -12.84
CA TYR A 818 -2.07 17.04 -12.47
C TYR A 818 -3.50 17.16 -13.02
N ASN A 819 -3.90 16.24 -13.91
CA ASN A 819 -5.20 16.29 -14.55
C ASN A 819 -6.12 15.22 -13.94
N ARG A 820 -7.37 15.60 -13.64
CA ARG A 820 -8.40 14.73 -13.04
C ARG A 820 -9.61 14.65 -13.97
N PRO A 821 -9.80 13.53 -14.70
CA PRO A 821 -10.93 13.38 -15.59
C PRO A 821 -12.24 13.21 -14.80
N SER A 822 -13.35 13.55 -15.44
CA SER A 822 -14.69 13.21 -14.95
C SER A 822 -15.55 12.77 -16.12
N THR A 823 -15.60 11.47 -16.36
CA THR A 823 -16.22 10.87 -17.55
C THR A 823 -17.73 11.08 -17.59
N TRP A 824 -18.40 10.95 -16.45
CA TRP A 824 -19.86 11.10 -16.35
C TRP A 824 -20.32 12.54 -16.16
N THR A 825 -19.45 13.41 -15.65
CA THR A 825 -19.74 14.84 -15.45
C THR A 825 -18.59 15.68 -15.99
N PRO A 826 -18.45 15.83 -17.33
CA PRO A 826 -17.30 16.52 -17.93
C PRO A 826 -17.08 17.95 -17.40
N SER A 827 -18.15 18.66 -17.00
CA SER A 827 -18.03 20.00 -16.38
C SER A 827 -17.29 20.00 -15.04
N ASN A 828 -17.16 18.84 -14.38
CA ASN A 828 -16.45 18.61 -13.12
C ASN A 828 -14.99 18.16 -13.30
N ALA A 829 -14.52 18.04 -14.54
CA ALA A 829 -13.15 17.65 -14.83
C ALA A 829 -12.18 18.82 -14.55
N LEU A 830 -10.94 18.46 -14.23
CA LEU A 830 -9.81 19.38 -14.03
C LEU A 830 -8.70 18.98 -15.00
N MET A 831 -8.79 19.49 -16.23
CA MET A 831 -7.95 19.07 -17.35
C MET A 831 -7.13 20.23 -17.93
N ASP A 832 -6.95 21.31 -17.17
CA ASP A 832 -6.37 22.55 -17.69
C ASP A 832 -4.85 22.48 -17.89
N ILE A 833 -4.17 21.53 -17.24
CA ILE A 833 -2.72 21.41 -17.35
C ILE A 833 -2.38 20.80 -18.71
N ALA A 834 -1.87 21.66 -19.59
CA ALA A 834 -1.47 21.30 -20.94
C ALA A 834 -0.10 20.61 -20.98
N HIS A 835 0.78 20.93 -20.03
CA HIS A 835 2.10 20.30 -19.91
C HIS A 835 2.67 20.43 -18.49
N ALA A 836 3.23 19.35 -17.96
CA ALA A 836 4.04 19.35 -16.74
C ALA A 836 5.16 18.33 -16.89
N SER A 837 6.42 18.77 -16.96
CA SER A 837 7.56 17.84 -17.06
C SER A 837 8.76 18.35 -16.30
N ARG A 838 9.59 17.41 -15.82
CA ARG A 838 10.88 17.66 -15.19
C ARG A 838 12.01 16.97 -15.95
N ALA A 839 13.16 17.62 -16.01
CA ALA A 839 14.43 16.97 -16.29
C ALA A 839 15.44 17.43 -15.22
N ILE A 840 16.20 16.50 -14.65
CA ILE A 840 17.08 16.74 -13.51
C ILE A 840 18.38 15.97 -13.67
N VAL A 841 19.50 16.66 -13.50
CA VAL A 841 20.85 16.05 -13.47
C VAL A 841 21.48 16.38 -12.13
N TRP A 842 21.81 15.35 -11.36
CA TRP A 842 22.72 15.46 -10.22
C TRP A 842 24.14 15.18 -10.69
N LEU A 843 25.01 16.17 -10.55
CA LEU A 843 26.46 16.09 -10.76
C LEU A 843 27.11 15.84 -9.39
N SER A 844 27.60 14.62 -9.22
CA SER A 844 28.15 14.15 -7.96
C SER A 844 29.45 14.90 -7.60
N PRO A 845 29.63 15.33 -6.34
CA PRO A 845 28.67 15.20 -5.23
C PRO A 845 27.74 16.42 -5.07
N ASP A 846 28.09 17.59 -5.59
CA ASP A 846 27.64 18.85 -4.99
C ASP A 846 26.57 19.64 -5.77
N VAL A 847 26.28 19.31 -7.04
CA VAL A 847 25.45 20.17 -7.91
C VAL A 847 24.25 19.40 -8.45
N THR A 848 23.07 19.99 -8.40
CA THR A 848 21.86 19.49 -9.07
C THR A 848 21.30 20.59 -9.96
N VAL A 849 21.08 20.28 -11.24
CA VAL A 849 20.43 21.20 -12.18
C VAL A 849 19.04 20.65 -12.50
N VAL A 850 18.01 21.45 -12.26
CA VAL A 850 16.60 21.09 -12.46
C VAL A 850 15.99 22.01 -13.52
N TYR A 851 15.32 21.40 -14.50
CA TYR A 851 14.56 22.12 -15.51
C TYR A 851 13.13 21.60 -15.61
N ASP A 852 12.18 22.46 -15.23
CA ASP A 852 10.76 22.18 -15.31
C ASP A 852 10.06 23.00 -16.39
N ARG A 853 9.06 22.38 -17.01
CA ARG A 853 8.19 22.99 -18.00
C ARG A 853 6.76 22.84 -17.52
N ALA A 854 6.07 23.96 -17.35
CA ALA A 854 4.68 23.99 -16.91
C ALA A 854 3.84 24.83 -17.86
N ALA A 855 2.71 24.30 -18.34
CA ALA A 855 1.77 25.02 -19.16
C ALA A 855 0.32 24.69 -18.78
N SER A 856 -0.55 25.69 -18.90
CA SER A 856 -1.99 25.59 -18.71
C SER A 856 -2.72 26.12 -19.95
N VAL A 857 -3.93 25.65 -20.21
CA VAL A 857 -4.76 26.14 -21.31
C VAL A 857 -5.21 27.57 -21.04
N HIS A 858 -5.59 27.87 -19.80
CA HIS A 858 -6.01 29.22 -19.41
C HIS A 858 -4.86 30.04 -18.80
N SER A 859 -4.89 31.35 -19.01
CA SER A 859 -3.98 32.33 -18.39
C SER A 859 -4.43 32.70 -16.97
N GLY A 860 -3.54 33.31 -16.18
CA GLY A 860 -3.88 33.79 -14.83
C GLY A 860 -3.91 32.68 -13.77
N LEU A 861 -3.42 31.49 -14.13
CA LEU A 861 -3.30 30.34 -13.24
C LEU A 861 -1.86 30.18 -12.77
N PHE A 862 -1.65 30.05 -11.47
CA PHE A 862 -0.30 29.93 -10.93
C PHE A 862 0.41 28.65 -11.37
N LYS A 863 1.73 28.76 -11.49
CA LYS A 863 2.67 27.67 -11.71
C LYS A 863 3.82 27.91 -10.75
N ARG A 864 4.09 26.93 -9.89
CA ARG A 864 5.05 27.08 -8.79
C ARG A 864 6.02 25.93 -8.78
N PHE A 865 7.29 26.25 -8.60
CA PHE A 865 8.31 25.30 -8.17
C PHE A 865 8.39 25.33 -6.64
N ASN A 866 8.33 24.16 -6.00
CA ASN A 866 8.48 24.02 -4.56
C ASN A 866 9.78 23.28 -4.23
N LEU A 867 10.49 23.77 -3.21
CA LEU A 867 11.65 23.10 -2.62
C LEU A 867 11.59 23.23 -1.11
N ASN A 868 11.30 22.13 -0.43
CA ASN A 868 11.36 22.03 1.02
C ASN A 868 12.80 22.19 1.52
N VAL A 869 12.94 22.87 2.65
CA VAL A 869 14.22 23.20 3.26
C VAL A 869 14.21 22.88 4.75
N THR A 870 15.35 22.44 5.26
CA THR A 870 15.54 22.02 6.65
C THR A 870 15.92 23.17 7.57
N THR A 871 16.25 24.34 7.00
CA THR A 871 16.49 25.59 7.73
C THR A 871 15.90 26.78 6.98
N THR A 872 15.60 27.86 7.72
CA THR A 872 15.07 29.10 7.12
C THR A 872 16.12 29.73 6.18
N PRO A 873 15.81 29.93 4.89
CA PRO A 873 16.75 30.49 3.93
C PRO A 873 16.76 32.03 3.97
N THR A 874 17.91 32.63 3.66
CA THR A 874 18.01 34.04 3.29
C THR A 874 17.79 34.17 1.78
N ILE A 875 16.94 35.11 1.36
CA ILE A 875 16.60 35.33 -0.06
C ILE A 875 17.21 36.66 -0.52
N ASP A 876 18.04 36.57 -1.56
CA ASP A 876 18.51 37.71 -2.35
C ASP A 876 17.69 37.77 -3.65
N ALA A 877 16.65 38.61 -3.64
CA ALA A 877 15.76 38.78 -4.78
C ALA A 877 16.48 39.42 -5.98
N THR A 878 17.51 40.24 -5.76
CA THR A 878 18.26 40.92 -6.83
C THR A 878 19.04 39.90 -7.66
N ASN A 879 19.72 38.98 -6.99
CA ASN A 879 20.49 37.92 -7.63
C ASN A 879 19.71 36.60 -7.77
N ARG A 880 18.39 36.63 -7.50
CA ARG A 880 17.47 35.48 -7.57
C ARG A 880 18.05 34.21 -6.93
N THR A 881 18.61 34.38 -5.73
CA THR A 881 19.29 33.34 -4.98
C THR A 881 18.62 33.16 -3.62
N ALA A 882 18.43 31.91 -3.21
CA ALA A 882 18.19 31.56 -1.80
C ALA A 882 19.40 30.82 -1.21
N THR A 883 19.75 31.13 0.03
CA THR A 883 20.85 30.48 0.77
C THR A 883 20.33 29.98 2.10
N ALA A 884 20.48 28.68 2.38
CA ALA A 884 20.21 28.08 3.69
C ALA A 884 21.51 27.51 4.27
N VAL A 885 21.62 27.48 5.59
CA VAL A 885 22.76 26.88 6.31
C VAL A 885 22.21 25.83 7.25
N THR A 886 22.68 24.59 7.16
CA THR A 886 22.26 23.49 8.04
C THR A 886 22.86 23.67 9.45
N PRO A 887 22.31 23.00 10.48
CA PRO A 887 22.86 23.08 11.84
C PRO A 887 24.35 22.74 11.95
N GLY A 888 24.86 21.82 11.13
CA GLY A 888 26.27 21.46 11.02
C GLY A 888 27.14 22.42 10.19
N GLY A 889 26.57 23.50 9.65
CA GLY A 889 27.30 24.58 8.99
C GLY A 889 27.50 24.40 7.48
N GLN A 890 26.88 23.39 6.86
CA GLN A 890 26.87 23.21 5.41
C GLN A 890 25.88 24.18 4.74
N TYR A 891 26.20 24.62 3.53
CA TYR A 891 25.41 25.55 2.76
C TYR A 891 24.56 24.84 1.70
N LEU A 892 23.32 25.30 1.53
CA LEU A 892 22.46 25.06 0.38
C LEU A 892 22.29 26.38 -0.39
N PHE A 893 22.70 26.40 -1.66
CA PHE A 893 22.44 27.51 -2.57
C PHE A 893 21.43 27.11 -3.62
N VAL A 894 20.42 27.95 -3.84
CA VAL A 894 19.42 27.77 -4.89
C VAL A 894 19.47 28.99 -5.79
N ASN A 895 20.05 28.84 -6.97
CA ASN A 895 20.10 29.86 -8.01
C ASN A 895 18.91 29.67 -8.97
N THR A 896 18.10 30.70 -9.14
CA THR A 896 16.97 30.72 -10.08
C THR A 896 17.36 31.49 -11.34
N LEU A 897 17.59 30.75 -12.44
CA LEU A 897 17.91 31.32 -13.74
C LEU A 897 16.63 31.63 -14.53
N GLN A 898 15.63 30.75 -14.45
CA GLN A 898 14.29 30.94 -15.00
C GLN A 898 13.21 30.65 -13.94
N PRO A 899 12.07 31.36 -13.95
CA PRO A 899 11.70 32.41 -14.91
C PRO A 899 12.53 33.69 -14.71
N ALA A 900 12.64 34.51 -15.76
CA ALA A 900 13.40 35.77 -15.72
C ALA A 900 12.84 36.73 -14.64
N ASN A 901 11.52 36.75 -14.50
CA ASN A 901 10.78 37.59 -13.55
C ASN A 901 10.40 36.85 -12.25
N ALA A 902 11.19 35.85 -11.83
CA ALA A 902 10.88 35.01 -10.68
C ALA A 902 10.66 35.82 -9.38
N SER A 903 9.54 35.56 -8.72
CA SER A 903 9.34 35.84 -7.30
C SER A 903 9.77 34.61 -6.50
N ILE A 904 10.60 34.82 -5.47
CA ILE A 904 11.08 33.75 -4.58
C ILE A 904 10.60 34.07 -3.17
N THR A 905 9.85 33.14 -2.57
CA THR A 905 9.29 33.31 -1.21
C THR A 905 9.60 32.09 -0.34
N TYR A 906 9.74 32.31 0.96
CA TYR A 906 9.82 31.24 1.96
C TYR A 906 8.48 31.11 2.67
N VAL A 907 7.94 29.90 2.71
CA VAL A 907 6.70 29.56 3.42
C VAL A 907 7.04 28.56 4.52
N PRO A 908 6.94 28.92 5.81
CA PRO A 908 7.20 27.99 6.89
C PRO A 908 6.11 26.92 7.00
N VAL A 909 6.48 25.76 7.55
CA VAL A 909 5.51 24.78 8.05
C VAL A 909 4.62 25.46 9.09
N ASN A 910 3.32 25.20 9.04
CA ASN A 910 2.33 25.80 9.94
C ASN A 910 1.51 24.72 10.66
N ASN A 911 0.66 25.14 11.60
CA ASN A 911 -0.13 24.24 12.45
C ASN A 911 -1.30 23.55 11.73
N SER A 912 -1.44 23.68 10.40
CA SER A 912 -2.46 22.95 9.64
C SER A 912 -2.08 21.49 9.38
N MET A 913 -0.87 21.07 9.76
CA MET A 913 -0.36 19.72 9.53
C MET A 913 -0.52 18.87 10.78
N SER A 914 -1.20 17.73 10.68
CA SER A 914 -1.32 16.74 11.74
C SER A 914 -1.67 15.37 11.14
N PRO A 915 -1.18 14.25 11.72
CA PRO A 915 0.00 14.11 12.58
C PRO A 915 1.32 14.17 11.79
N VAL A 916 2.31 14.92 12.33
CA VAL A 916 3.66 15.04 11.77
C VAL A 916 4.53 13.86 12.20
N ALA A 917 5.41 13.38 11.30
CA ALA A 917 6.34 12.30 11.63
C ALA A 917 7.31 12.71 12.76
N GLU A 918 7.70 11.74 13.59
CA GLU A 918 8.72 11.96 14.60
C GLU A 918 10.06 12.31 13.95
N LEU A 919 10.80 13.25 14.56
CA LEU A 919 12.06 13.80 14.04
C LEU A 919 11.93 14.41 12.62
N GLU A 920 10.73 14.77 12.17
CA GLU A 920 10.58 15.57 10.94
C GLU A 920 11.34 16.90 11.09
N ILE A 921 12.21 17.19 10.12
CA ILE A 921 13.19 18.28 10.18
C ILE A 921 12.88 19.41 9.18
N THR A 922 11.94 19.20 8.27
CA THR A 922 11.53 20.21 7.29
C THR A 922 10.91 21.40 8.01
N GLN A 923 11.48 22.59 7.80
CA GLN A 923 11.02 23.82 8.47
C GLN A 923 10.07 24.66 7.61
N GLY A 924 10.12 24.45 6.29
CA GLY A 924 9.30 25.18 5.33
C GLY A 924 9.73 24.85 3.91
N ARG A 925 9.27 25.67 2.97
CA ARG A 925 9.58 25.53 1.55
C ARG A 925 9.90 26.87 0.90
N LEU A 926 10.79 26.82 -0.07
CA LEU A 926 10.96 27.85 -1.08
C LEU A 926 9.90 27.66 -2.16
N VAL A 927 9.22 28.75 -2.52
CA VAL A 927 8.25 28.80 -3.62
C VAL A 927 8.76 29.79 -4.65
N VAL A 928 8.92 29.32 -5.88
CA VAL A 928 9.29 30.16 -7.03
C VAL A 928 8.13 30.23 -8.00
N GLU A 929 7.75 31.45 -8.40
CA GLU A 929 6.60 31.74 -9.27
C GLU A 929 6.93 32.88 -10.24
N ASP A 930 6.36 32.86 -11.45
CA ASP A 930 6.28 34.06 -12.28
C ASP A 930 5.02 34.86 -11.89
N PRO A 931 5.16 36.07 -11.29
CA PRO A 931 4.02 36.83 -10.78
C PRO A 931 3.09 37.35 -11.88
N THR A 932 3.49 37.25 -13.16
CA THR A 932 2.63 37.60 -14.30
C THR A 932 1.66 36.49 -14.69
N LEU A 933 1.77 35.30 -14.07
CA LEU A 933 0.89 34.15 -14.25
C LEU A 933 0.66 33.76 -15.74
N PRO A 934 1.73 33.58 -16.53
CA PRO A 934 1.61 33.27 -17.95
C PRO A 934 1.03 31.86 -18.16
N THR A 935 0.51 31.58 -19.36
CA THR A 935 0.02 30.25 -19.74
C THR A 935 1.15 29.21 -19.78
N SER A 936 2.40 29.63 -19.91
CA SER A 936 3.57 28.75 -19.95
C SER A 936 4.72 29.37 -19.17
N THR A 937 5.30 28.60 -18.23
CA THR A 937 6.45 29.00 -17.42
C THR A 937 7.55 27.95 -17.55
N ARG A 938 8.80 28.40 -17.44
CA ARG A 938 9.98 27.55 -17.36
C ARG A 938 10.69 27.84 -16.05
N PHE A 939 11.13 26.79 -15.38
CA PHE A 939 11.90 26.88 -14.15
C PHE A 939 13.26 26.24 -14.40
N LEU A 940 14.33 27.01 -14.26
CA LEU A 940 15.70 26.52 -14.39
C LEU A 940 16.42 26.88 -13.11
N HIS A 941 16.78 25.86 -12.34
CA HIS A 941 17.41 25.99 -11.04
C HIS A 941 18.74 25.27 -11.01
N VAL A 942 19.75 25.91 -10.40
CA VAL A 942 20.99 25.25 -9.98
C VAL A 942 21.00 25.21 -8.46
N ILE A 943 20.94 24.00 -7.92
CA ILE A 943 20.94 23.70 -6.49
C ILE A 943 22.32 23.17 -6.14
N GLN A 944 23.04 23.85 -5.24
CA GLN A 944 24.41 23.50 -4.90
C GLN A 944 24.55 23.30 -3.39
N THR A 945 25.33 22.30 -3.00
CA THR A 945 25.80 22.12 -1.64
C THR A 945 27.27 22.49 -1.52
N ALA A 946 27.66 23.09 -0.39
CA ALA A 946 29.04 23.45 -0.12
C ALA A 946 29.37 23.42 1.37
N SER A 947 30.63 23.14 1.70
CA SER A 947 31.15 23.20 3.08
C SER A 947 31.37 24.64 3.59
N SER A 948 31.41 25.63 2.70
CA SER A 948 31.57 27.04 3.05
C SER A 948 30.90 27.94 2.01
N ALA A 949 30.63 29.19 2.40
CA ALA A 949 30.10 30.21 1.49
C ALA A 949 31.02 30.49 0.29
N SER A 950 32.34 30.40 0.49
CA SER A 950 33.35 30.66 -0.54
C SER A 950 33.50 29.55 -1.58
N ALA A 951 33.02 28.34 -1.29
CA ALA A 951 33.04 27.21 -2.22
C ALA A 951 31.87 27.22 -3.22
N ARG A 952 30.97 28.21 -3.14
CA ARG A 952 29.84 28.37 -4.05
C ARG A 952 30.31 28.63 -5.49
N LEU A 953 29.81 27.85 -6.45
CA LEU A 953 30.00 28.13 -7.88
C LEU A 953 28.97 29.18 -8.35
N THR A 954 29.35 30.00 -9.33
CA THR A 954 28.46 31.00 -9.93
C THR A 954 27.86 30.46 -11.23
N PRO A 955 26.62 29.96 -11.22
CA PRO A 955 26.01 29.41 -12.41
C PRO A 955 25.62 30.52 -13.39
N THR A 956 25.76 30.25 -14.69
CA THR A 956 25.29 31.15 -15.75
C THR A 956 24.39 30.38 -16.71
N GLN A 957 23.30 31.02 -17.17
CA GLN A 957 22.41 30.41 -18.15
C GLN A 957 23.12 30.32 -19.51
N VAL A 958 22.92 29.20 -20.20
CA VAL A 958 23.34 28.99 -21.57
C VAL A 958 22.13 28.53 -22.39
N ASP A 959 21.99 29.10 -23.58
CA ASP A 959 20.92 28.78 -24.53
C ASP A 959 21.53 28.35 -25.87
N SER A 960 20.79 27.56 -26.63
CA SER A 960 21.18 27.24 -28.01
C SER A 960 21.32 28.50 -28.86
N THR A 961 22.36 28.55 -29.66
CA THR A 961 22.60 29.59 -30.67
C THR A 961 22.06 29.20 -32.04
N ALA A 962 21.89 27.90 -32.31
CA ALA A 962 21.28 27.37 -33.53
C ALA A 962 20.73 25.93 -33.33
N GLY A 963 19.92 25.45 -34.27
CA GLY A 963 19.31 24.12 -34.24
C GLY A 963 18.09 24.05 -33.32
N ASP A 964 17.85 22.86 -32.76
CA ASP A 964 16.81 22.66 -31.77
C ASP A 964 17.09 23.51 -30.51
N ALA A 965 16.02 24.04 -29.91
CA ALA A 965 16.15 24.91 -28.76
C ALA A 965 16.48 24.14 -27.48
N PHE A 966 17.61 24.46 -26.86
CA PHE A 966 18.02 24.01 -25.54
C PHE A 966 18.29 25.22 -24.63
N THR A 967 18.10 25.01 -23.34
CA THR A 967 18.48 25.95 -22.28
C THR A 967 19.08 25.17 -21.12
N GLY A 968 19.92 25.81 -20.33
CA GLY A 968 20.61 25.14 -19.26
C GLY A 968 21.57 26.03 -18.51
N ALA A 969 22.51 25.42 -17.79
CA ALA A 969 23.43 26.15 -16.94
C ALA A 969 24.87 25.66 -17.12
N VAL A 970 25.80 26.61 -17.21
CA VAL A 970 27.22 26.38 -16.96
C VAL A 970 27.45 26.52 -15.45
N VAL A 971 28.07 25.51 -14.84
CA VAL A 971 28.38 25.47 -13.40
C VAL A 971 29.80 24.94 -13.22
N GLY A 972 30.75 25.83 -12.89
CA GLY A 972 32.16 25.46 -12.81
C GLY A 972 32.70 24.99 -14.16
N THR A 973 33.17 23.75 -14.22
CA THR A 973 33.73 23.10 -15.42
C THR A 973 32.70 22.33 -16.25
N ASP A 974 31.44 22.34 -15.83
CA ASP A 974 30.39 21.49 -16.38
C ASP A 974 29.27 22.35 -17.00
N VAL A 975 28.63 21.84 -18.04
CA VAL A 975 27.40 22.43 -18.60
C VAL A 975 26.32 21.38 -18.75
N VAL A 976 25.12 21.71 -18.28
CA VAL A 976 23.94 20.86 -18.39
C VAL A 976 22.90 21.58 -19.24
N LEU A 977 22.45 20.93 -20.32
CA LEU A 977 21.46 21.45 -21.27
C LEU A 977 20.21 20.57 -21.34
N PHE A 978 19.06 21.24 -21.39
CA PHE A 978 17.75 20.63 -21.49
C PHE A 978 16.96 21.13 -22.69
N ALA A 979 16.29 20.19 -23.38
CA ALA A 979 15.46 20.52 -24.53
C ALA A 979 14.33 21.47 -24.11
N VAL A 980 14.17 22.62 -24.77
CA VAL A 980 13.09 23.56 -24.43
C VAL A 980 11.72 22.93 -24.72
N ASN A 981 11.63 22.19 -25.82
CA ASN A 981 10.45 21.44 -26.23
C ASN A 981 10.60 19.97 -25.82
N TYR A 982 9.83 19.53 -24.83
CA TYR A 982 9.97 18.20 -24.21
C TYR A 982 9.79 17.04 -25.21
N SER A 983 8.80 17.16 -26.09
CA SER A 983 8.40 16.09 -27.01
C SER A 983 9.05 16.18 -28.39
N ALA A 984 9.94 17.14 -28.62
CA ALA A 984 10.59 17.31 -29.93
C ALA A 984 11.66 16.23 -30.13
N THR A 985 11.69 15.62 -31.32
CA THR A 985 12.80 14.74 -31.71
C THR A 985 14.07 15.57 -31.88
N PHE A 986 15.19 15.09 -31.31
CA PHE A 986 16.46 15.78 -31.41
C PHE A 986 17.12 15.59 -32.79
N ASN A 987 17.27 16.69 -33.52
CA ASN A 987 17.87 16.80 -34.85
C ASN A 987 19.24 17.50 -34.84
N GLY A 988 19.64 18.07 -33.70
CA GLY A 988 20.94 18.72 -33.50
C GLY A 988 20.81 20.10 -32.86
N THR A 989 21.86 20.55 -32.18
CA THR A 989 21.90 21.84 -31.47
C THR A 989 23.31 22.43 -31.51
N ALA A 990 23.41 23.75 -31.43
CA ALA A 990 24.67 24.45 -31.20
C ALA A 990 24.54 25.46 -30.07
N TYR A 991 25.62 25.68 -29.32
CA TYR A 991 25.68 26.63 -28.20
C TYR A 991 27.12 27.07 -27.94
N SER A 992 27.30 28.14 -27.16
CA SER A 992 28.60 28.64 -26.73
C SER A 992 28.76 28.45 -25.22
N ALA A 993 29.91 27.97 -24.77
CA ALA A 993 30.26 27.85 -23.35
C ALA A 993 31.70 28.37 -23.11
N PRO A 994 32.05 28.83 -21.89
CA PRO A 994 33.43 29.19 -21.55
C PRO A 994 34.42 28.06 -21.85
N LEU A 995 35.66 28.37 -22.24
CA LEU A 995 36.70 27.35 -22.49
C LEU A 995 37.03 26.48 -21.27
N THR A 996 36.76 26.98 -20.06
CA THR A 996 36.90 26.22 -18.81
C THR A 996 35.83 25.14 -18.66
N THR A 997 34.76 25.18 -19.44
CA THR A 997 33.72 24.16 -19.48
C THR A 997 34.19 23.00 -20.34
N VAL A 998 34.50 21.88 -19.70
CA VAL A 998 35.07 20.70 -20.36
C VAL A 998 34.11 19.52 -20.37
N LYS A 999 33.14 19.45 -19.45
CA LYS A 999 32.15 18.36 -19.38
C LYS A 999 30.77 18.83 -19.78
N HIS A 1000 30.13 18.10 -20.68
CA HIS A 1000 28.87 18.48 -21.27
C HIS A 1000 27.84 17.37 -21.10
N TYR A 1001 26.65 17.75 -20.64
CA TYR A 1001 25.51 16.86 -20.43
C TYR A 1001 24.30 17.45 -21.18
N VAL A 1002 23.86 16.78 -22.25
CA VAL A 1002 22.80 17.27 -23.14
C VAL A 1002 21.67 16.25 -23.17
N SER A 1003 20.53 16.59 -22.57
CA SER A 1003 19.37 15.69 -22.48
C SER A 1003 18.54 15.66 -23.78
N GLY A 1004 17.48 14.85 -23.83
CA GLY A 1004 16.53 14.83 -24.96
C GLY A 1004 17.07 14.21 -26.24
N ALA A 1005 18.29 13.66 -26.24
CA ALA A 1005 18.83 12.88 -27.34
C ALA A 1005 18.07 11.55 -27.48
N VAL A 1006 18.03 10.99 -28.69
CA VAL A 1006 17.45 9.66 -28.93
C VAL A 1006 18.28 8.60 -28.18
N PRO A 1007 17.68 7.80 -27.27
CA PRO A 1007 18.42 6.79 -26.50
C PRO A 1007 19.18 5.80 -27.40
N GLY A 1008 20.45 5.56 -27.09
CA GLY A 1008 21.33 4.67 -27.85
C GLY A 1008 21.80 5.17 -29.22
N ALA A 1009 21.38 6.37 -29.65
CA ALA A 1009 21.83 6.95 -30.92
C ALA A 1009 23.22 7.58 -30.81
N HIS A 1010 23.90 7.68 -31.96
CA HIS A 1010 25.25 8.24 -32.10
C HIS A 1010 25.24 9.67 -32.62
N TYR A 1011 26.19 10.47 -32.14
CA TYR A 1011 26.30 11.90 -32.42
C TYR A 1011 27.75 12.31 -32.72
N SER A 1012 27.90 13.23 -33.67
CA SER A 1012 29.14 13.98 -33.87
C SER A 1012 29.10 15.26 -33.06
N VAL A 1013 30.18 15.54 -32.33
CA VAL A 1013 30.37 16.79 -31.58
C VAL A 1013 31.58 17.50 -32.18
N VAL A 1014 31.38 18.76 -32.57
CA VAL A 1014 32.43 19.66 -33.05
C VAL A 1014 32.52 20.82 -32.09
N ALA A 1015 33.71 21.10 -31.56
CA ALA A 1015 33.96 22.25 -30.70
C ALA A 1015 35.06 23.11 -31.32
N VAL A 1016 34.81 24.42 -31.43
CA VAL A 1016 35.75 25.39 -32.01
C VAL A 1016 35.96 26.52 -31.02
N GLN A 1017 37.21 26.82 -30.68
CA GLN A 1017 37.53 27.96 -29.83
C GLN A 1017 37.12 29.28 -30.51
N ASN A 1018 36.41 30.12 -29.76
CA ASN A 1018 35.99 31.46 -30.14
C ASN A 1018 36.26 32.43 -28.98
N GLY A 1019 37.46 33.04 -28.99
CA GLY A 1019 37.91 33.91 -27.91
C GLY A 1019 38.08 33.15 -26.59
N ALA A 1020 37.35 33.57 -25.55
CA ALA A 1020 37.33 32.95 -24.23
C ALA A 1020 36.29 31.80 -24.11
N ASN A 1021 35.54 31.54 -25.18
CA ASN A 1021 34.51 30.52 -25.26
C ASN A 1021 34.88 29.43 -26.28
N ALA A 1022 34.15 28.33 -26.26
CA ALA A 1022 34.06 27.36 -27.33
C ALA A 1022 32.64 27.36 -27.90
N ASP A 1023 32.54 27.38 -29.23
CA ASP A 1023 31.30 27.12 -29.96
C ASP A 1023 31.19 25.61 -30.20
N ILE A 1024 30.15 24.99 -29.65
CA ILE A 1024 29.90 23.55 -29.71
C ILE A 1024 28.71 23.30 -30.63
N ALA A 1025 28.86 22.36 -31.57
CA ALA A 1025 27.80 21.89 -32.45
C ALA A 1025 27.65 20.36 -32.32
N ILE A 1026 26.41 19.92 -32.12
CA ILE A 1026 26.02 18.50 -31.95
C ILE A 1026 25.06 18.14 -33.07
N GLN A 1027 25.33 17.05 -33.77
CA GLN A 1027 24.50 16.54 -34.86
C GLN A 1027 24.36 15.01 -34.79
N PRO A 1028 23.19 14.44 -35.08
CA PRO A 1028 23.04 12.99 -35.27
C PRO A 1028 24.02 12.48 -36.33
N SER A 1029 24.70 11.37 -36.07
CA SER A 1029 25.68 10.80 -37.00
C SER A 1029 25.79 9.29 -36.83
N ALA A 1030 25.59 8.54 -37.91
CA ALA A 1030 25.74 7.08 -37.90
C ALA A 1030 27.18 6.61 -37.58
N THR A 1031 28.17 7.49 -37.75
CA THR A 1031 29.59 7.23 -37.44
C THR A 1031 30.10 8.13 -36.30
N GLY A 1032 29.18 8.74 -35.53
CA GLY A 1032 29.52 9.60 -34.40
C GLY A 1032 30.20 8.82 -33.27
N THR A 1033 31.13 9.47 -32.57
CA THR A 1033 31.90 8.84 -31.48
C THR A 1033 31.21 8.88 -30.12
N PHE A 1034 30.15 9.69 -29.98
CA PHE A 1034 29.41 9.85 -28.72
C PHE A 1034 28.04 9.22 -28.81
N THR A 1035 27.61 8.52 -27.76
CA THR A 1035 26.35 7.79 -27.71
C THR A 1035 25.51 8.31 -26.56
N ALA A 1036 24.22 8.57 -26.80
CA ALA A 1036 23.29 8.91 -25.73
C ALA A 1036 22.93 7.67 -24.91
N ASP A 1037 22.79 7.83 -23.60
CA ASP A 1037 22.44 6.74 -22.69
C ASP A 1037 20.98 6.25 -22.83
N SER A 1038 20.57 5.31 -21.97
CA SER A 1038 19.23 4.73 -21.99
C SER A 1038 18.10 5.71 -21.69
N ALA A 1039 18.39 6.88 -21.12
CA ALA A 1039 17.42 7.93 -20.84
C ALA A 1039 17.53 9.11 -21.81
N GLY A 1040 18.44 9.05 -22.80
CA GLY A 1040 18.63 10.11 -23.77
C GLY A 1040 19.49 11.27 -23.27
N LEU A 1041 20.37 11.03 -22.28
CA LEU A 1041 21.43 11.97 -21.92
C LEU A 1041 22.68 11.68 -22.74
N LEU A 1042 23.14 12.66 -23.51
CA LEU A 1042 24.42 12.64 -24.20
C LEU A 1042 25.48 13.29 -23.31
N THR A 1043 26.56 12.55 -23.03
CA THR A 1043 27.66 13.04 -22.20
C THR A 1043 28.99 13.00 -22.96
N PHE A 1044 29.77 14.07 -22.89
CA PHE A 1044 31.11 14.13 -23.51
C PHE A 1044 32.06 15.07 -22.77
N ASP A 1045 33.35 14.84 -22.95
CA ASP A 1045 34.44 15.59 -22.32
C ASP A 1045 35.35 16.18 -23.41
N LEU A 1046 35.58 17.49 -23.35
CA LEU A 1046 36.38 18.26 -24.31
C LEU A 1046 37.77 18.64 -23.79
N SER A 1047 38.18 18.15 -22.62
CA SER A 1047 39.50 18.44 -22.02
C SER A 1047 40.69 18.09 -22.91
N ALA A 1048 40.53 17.14 -23.83
CA ALA A 1048 41.57 16.77 -24.81
C ALA A 1048 41.39 17.44 -26.19
N ALA A 1049 40.27 18.10 -26.43
CA ALA A 1049 39.89 18.67 -27.73
C ALA A 1049 40.05 20.19 -27.81
N LEU A 1050 40.12 20.86 -26.66
CA LEU A 1050 40.30 22.31 -26.52
C LEU A 1050 41.58 22.59 -25.68
N PRO A 1051 42.30 23.69 -25.96
CA PRO A 1051 43.61 23.99 -25.37
C PRO A 1051 43.59 24.34 -23.88
#